data_AF-A0A1E4A7Z8-F1
#
_entry.id   AF-A0A1E4A7Z8-F1
#
_cell.length_a   1.000
_cell.length_b   1.000
_cell.length_c   1.000
_cell.angle_alpha   90.00
_cell.angle_beta   90.00
_cell.angle_gamma   90.00
#
_symmetry.space_group_name_H-M   'P 1'
#
loop_
_entity.id
_entity.type
_entity.pdbx_description
1 polymer ?
#
loop_
_entity_poly.entity_id
_entity_poly.type
_entity_poly.pdbx_seq_one_letter_code
_entity_poly.pdbx_strand_id
1 'polypeptide(L)'
;MIRKTLLLLMQVAWLPLCGQQTMPWKGFEKVSFDFHGREAWYVRPAVALEGKPWVWRAHFPDWHTDMDSILVSRGFHIAYVNTNNLFGHPSALNVWDDFYDYLTSEKGFSKKVALEAVSRGGLYAYEWAKRNPEKVSCIYAEAPVCDPRSWPGGKGTGKGASKDWQQWLALFGLDEESARDFSDIPLNHLEGLAAFKVPVLHVVGPRDKVVPNEENTWLLIANYIKAGGPGTVYTLSRSEQKNDGHHFSIEHPEVFANFIQQNSYPVRPLLPSAGYIQVNGGLGKSTGKFKTLKTGTVAFLGGSITHNPGWRTKTIRYLQERFPETKFNFISAGIPSLGSTPHAFRFGRDVLSQGVPDLLFLESAVNDRGNGFSEKAQIRALEGICRQARASNPDMDIILMAFADPHKNADWDAGREPAEVTVHERVARHYGLPYINLAREVYDKIKAGEFSWEYDFKDLHPSPFGQEIYFEAIKTLLRAPAPPAAPEASPGLMDEFSYTKANYEEIGRAEKLNGFRYVSEWKPSDQKPTRKGFVDVPVLVGEQEGASFEFPFEGRAVGIAVVSGPDAGVISYSIDGKKPRQLDLQTQWSNQLHLPWYLMLDDELKRGKHRLKLTLLPRKSTSATGSSACRIVYFLVAD
;
A
#
# COMPACT_ATOMS: atom_id res chain seq x y z
N MET A 1 21.16 -21.14 -34.76
CA MET A 1 22.07 -20.72 -33.66
C MET A 1 21.22 -20.45 -32.43
N ILE A 2 21.23 -21.39 -31.49
CA ILE A 2 20.39 -21.40 -30.29
C ILE A 2 21.08 -20.54 -29.23
N ARG A 3 20.46 -19.42 -28.83
CA ARG A 3 20.92 -18.59 -27.71
C ARG A 3 20.56 -19.30 -26.41
N LYS A 4 21.56 -19.75 -25.67
CA LYS A 4 21.43 -20.26 -24.30
C LYS A 4 21.26 -19.07 -23.35
N THR A 5 20.08 -18.96 -22.75
CA THR A 5 19.81 -18.05 -21.62
C THR A 5 20.48 -18.63 -20.38
N LEU A 6 21.45 -17.91 -19.82
CA LEU A 6 22.15 -18.29 -18.60
C LEU A 6 21.26 -17.90 -17.40
N LEU A 7 20.62 -18.89 -16.78
CA LEU A 7 19.93 -18.71 -15.50
C LEU A 7 21.00 -18.54 -14.41
N LEU A 8 21.14 -17.33 -13.85
CA LEU A 8 22.00 -17.09 -12.71
C LEU A 8 21.24 -17.47 -11.43
N LEU A 9 21.47 -18.68 -10.94
CA LEU A 9 21.05 -19.12 -9.61
C LEU A 9 21.87 -18.33 -8.57
N MET A 10 21.28 -17.30 -7.97
CA MET A 10 21.83 -16.71 -6.75
C MET A 10 21.63 -17.71 -5.60
N GLN A 11 22.70 -18.45 -5.29
CA GLN A 11 22.83 -19.15 -4.01
C GLN A 11 22.95 -18.10 -2.91
N VAL A 12 21.85 -17.80 -2.23
CA VAL A 12 21.93 -17.25 -0.89
C VAL A 12 22.66 -18.30 -0.05
N ALA A 13 23.69 -17.92 0.70
CA ALA A 13 24.40 -18.83 1.60
C ALA A 13 23.52 -19.04 2.85
N TRP A 14 23.00 -20.26 3.02
CA TRP A 14 22.08 -20.60 4.11
C TRP A 14 22.89 -21.27 5.20
N LEU A 15 22.80 -20.73 6.42
CA LEU A 15 23.21 -21.51 7.58
C LEU A 15 22.15 -22.63 7.72
N PRO A 16 22.54 -23.92 7.67
CA PRO A 16 21.59 -24.98 8.00
C PRO A 16 21.07 -24.73 9.41
N LEU A 17 19.76 -24.85 9.62
CA LEU A 17 19.16 -24.90 10.96
C LEU A 17 19.85 -26.02 11.74
N CYS A 18 20.80 -25.66 12.59
CA CYS A 18 21.55 -26.59 13.41
C CYS A 18 20.59 -27.13 14.49
N GLY A 19 20.50 -28.45 14.67
CA GLY A 19 19.74 -29.05 15.77
C GLY A 19 18.27 -29.37 15.50
N GLN A 20 17.86 -29.65 14.25
CA GLN A 20 16.53 -30.20 13.98
C GLN A 20 16.37 -31.57 14.66
N GLN A 21 15.30 -31.76 15.44
CA GLN A 21 14.95 -33.02 16.10
C GLN A 21 13.61 -33.54 15.57
N THR A 22 13.56 -34.81 15.17
CA THR A 22 12.31 -35.47 14.80
C THR A 22 11.89 -36.41 15.92
N MET A 23 10.66 -36.26 16.39
CA MET A 23 10.08 -37.06 17.47
C MET A 23 8.71 -37.63 17.07
N PRO A 24 8.32 -38.82 17.56
CA PRO A 24 6.96 -39.31 17.42
C PRO A 24 5.96 -38.36 18.09
N TRP A 25 4.86 -38.07 17.41
CA TRP A 25 3.74 -37.30 17.95
C TRP A 25 2.43 -37.91 17.45
N LYS A 26 1.68 -38.55 18.37
CA LYS A 26 0.38 -39.19 18.07
C LYS A 26 0.37 -40.09 16.81
N GLY A 27 1.46 -40.81 16.56
CA GLY A 27 1.60 -41.69 15.38
C GLY A 27 2.14 -41.00 14.11
N PHE A 28 2.45 -39.71 14.18
CA PHE A 28 3.09 -38.93 13.12
C PHE A 28 4.48 -38.44 13.56
N GLU A 29 5.15 -37.69 12.69
CA GLU A 29 6.47 -37.15 12.97
C GLU A 29 6.40 -35.64 13.19
N LYS A 30 6.79 -35.21 14.39
CA LYS A 30 6.99 -33.81 14.77
C LYS A 30 8.44 -33.43 14.58
N VAL A 31 8.67 -32.38 13.79
CA VAL A 31 9.98 -31.80 13.53
C VAL A 31 10.11 -30.52 14.35
N SER A 32 10.99 -30.52 15.34
CA SER A 32 11.29 -29.36 16.19
C SER A 32 12.65 -28.76 15.86
N PHE A 33 12.77 -27.44 15.97
CA PHE A 33 14.00 -26.69 15.73
C PHE A 33 13.95 -25.34 16.44
N ASP A 34 15.11 -24.70 16.58
CA ASP A 34 15.19 -23.30 16.99
C ASP A 34 14.95 -22.39 15.78
N PHE A 35 14.02 -21.44 15.91
CA PHE A 35 13.72 -20.44 14.88
C PHE A 35 13.89 -19.03 15.47
N HIS A 36 15.02 -18.38 15.17
CA HIS A 36 15.39 -17.09 15.73
C HIS A 36 15.39 -17.06 17.28
N GLY A 37 15.95 -18.09 17.92
CA GLY A 37 16.01 -18.21 19.37
C GLY A 37 14.68 -18.62 20.02
N ARG A 38 13.77 -19.22 19.25
CA ARG A 38 12.43 -19.61 19.69
C ARG A 38 12.17 -21.06 19.32
N GLU A 39 11.50 -21.77 20.20
CA GLU A 39 10.99 -23.09 19.88
C GLU A 39 9.99 -22.99 18.73
N ALA A 40 10.25 -23.73 17.65
CA ALA A 40 9.34 -23.89 16.53
C ALA A 40 9.27 -25.35 16.13
N TRP A 41 8.13 -25.73 15.55
CA TRP A 41 7.95 -27.07 15.03
C TRP A 41 6.88 -27.15 13.95
N TYR A 42 6.93 -28.24 13.17
CA TYR A 42 5.82 -28.68 12.35
C TYR A 42 5.64 -30.20 12.42
N VAL A 43 4.41 -30.67 12.30
CA VAL A 43 4.05 -32.08 12.16
C VAL A 43 3.81 -32.39 10.69
N ARG A 44 4.39 -33.47 10.19
CA ARG A 44 4.18 -33.94 8.83
C ARG A 44 3.19 -35.10 8.77
N PRO A 45 2.29 -35.13 7.77
CA PRO A 45 1.46 -36.29 7.51
C PRO A 45 2.29 -37.43 6.91
N ALA A 46 1.82 -38.67 7.06
CA ALA A 46 2.45 -39.82 6.41
C ALA A 46 2.40 -39.70 4.86
N VAL A 47 1.29 -39.18 4.35
CA VAL A 47 1.09 -38.85 2.92
C VAL A 47 0.49 -37.45 2.84
N ALA A 48 1.23 -36.49 2.29
CA ALA A 48 0.76 -35.11 2.17
C ALA A 48 -0.26 -34.95 1.04
N LEU A 49 -1.27 -34.10 1.25
CA LEU A 49 -2.15 -33.64 0.17
C LEU A 49 -1.38 -32.76 -0.84
N GLU A 50 -1.86 -32.76 -2.08
CA GLU A 50 -1.34 -31.86 -3.11
C GLU A 50 -1.43 -30.40 -2.66
N GLY A 51 -0.38 -29.63 -2.94
CA GLY A 51 -0.24 -28.24 -2.50
C GLY A 51 0.11 -28.05 -1.01
N LYS A 52 0.25 -29.14 -0.23
CA LYS A 52 0.65 -29.13 1.18
C LYS A 52 -0.13 -28.10 2.03
N PRO A 53 -1.47 -28.23 2.13
CA PRO A 53 -2.25 -27.38 3.02
C PRO A 53 -1.82 -27.58 4.48
N TRP A 54 -1.98 -26.54 5.29
CA TRP A 54 -1.46 -26.53 6.65
C TRP A 54 -2.26 -25.66 7.61
N VAL A 55 -2.20 -26.03 8.88
CA VAL A 55 -2.75 -25.28 10.02
C VAL A 55 -1.62 -24.66 10.80
N TRP A 56 -1.80 -23.43 11.23
CA TRP A 56 -0.88 -22.73 12.10
C TRP A 56 -1.54 -22.42 13.43
N ARG A 57 -1.04 -23.07 14.49
CA ARG A 57 -1.50 -22.82 15.85
C ARG A 57 -0.88 -21.53 16.38
N ALA A 58 -1.73 -20.65 16.90
CA ALA A 58 -1.33 -19.34 17.41
C ALA A 58 -0.78 -19.41 18.85
N HIS A 59 -1.38 -20.26 19.69
CA HIS A 59 -1.06 -20.40 21.11
C HIS A 59 -1.56 -21.76 21.62
N PHE A 60 -1.06 -22.20 22.79
CA PHE A 60 -1.44 -23.46 23.45
C PHE A 60 -1.44 -24.66 22.49
N PRO A 61 -0.30 -24.97 21.86
CA PRO A 61 -0.33 -25.83 20.69
C PRO A 61 -0.55 -27.32 21.01
N ASP A 62 -0.61 -27.67 22.29
CA ASP A 62 -0.96 -29.02 22.78
C ASP A 62 -2.44 -29.14 23.24
N TRP A 63 -3.21 -28.04 23.23
CA TRP A 63 -4.63 -28.02 23.59
C TRP A 63 -5.51 -28.52 22.43
N HIS A 64 -6.50 -29.37 22.73
CA HIS A 64 -7.48 -29.92 21.76
C HIS A 64 -6.88 -30.45 20.43
N THR A 65 -5.75 -31.16 20.53
CA THR A 65 -4.98 -31.69 19.39
C THR A 65 -5.63 -32.90 18.67
N ASP A 66 -6.90 -33.19 18.92
CA ASP A 66 -7.63 -34.26 18.24
C ASP A 66 -8.03 -33.84 16.82
N MET A 67 -8.41 -32.57 16.64
CA MET A 67 -8.63 -31.98 15.31
C MET A 67 -7.35 -32.04 14.45
N ASP A 68 -6.21 -31.71 15.03
CA ASP A 68 -4.90 -31.82 14.36
C ASP A 68 -4.63 -33.25 13.90
N SER A 69 -4.88 -34.23 14.77
CA SER A 69 -4.65 -35.66 14.45
C SER A 69 -5.50 -36.09 13.26
N ILE A 70 -6.76 -35.64 13.20
CA ILE A 70 -7.65 -35.86 12.07
C ILE A 70 -7.09 -35.21 10.80
N LEU A 71 -6.72 -33.93 10.85
CA LEU A 71 -6.21 -33.20 9.67
C LEU A 71 -4.89 -33.79 9.15
N VAL A 72 -3.95 -34.14 10.04
CA VAL A 72 -2.68 -34.78 9.67
C VAL A 72 -2.92 -36.16 9.06
N SER A 73 -3.86 -36.95 9.59
CA SER A 73 -4.25 -38.22 8.97
C SER A 73 -4.81 -38.05 7.55
N ARG A 74 -5.38 -36.88 7.26
CA ARG A 74 -5.92 -36.49 5.94
C ARG A 74 -4.89 -35.79 5.05
N GLY A 75 -3.64 -35.65 5.49
CA GLY A 75 -2.56 -35.11 4.67
C GLY A 75 -2.25 -33.62 4.87
N PHE A 76 -2.76 -32.98 5.91
CA PHE A 76 -2.38 -31.62 6.31
C PHE A 76 -1.08 -31.62 7.12
N HIS A 77 -0.38 -30.49 7.11
CA HIS A 77 0.68 -30.19 8.07
C HIS A 77 0.15 -29.32 9.20
N ILE A 78 0.76 -29.39 10.38
CA ILE A 78 0.46 -28.50 11.52
C ILE A 78 1.75 -27.81 11.91
N ALA A 79 1.73 -26.51 12.17
CA ALA A 79 2.91 -25.75 12.53
C ALA A 79 2.68 -24.81 13.73
N TYR A 80 3.77 -24.50 14.42
CA TYR A 80 3.79 -23.59 15.57
C TYR A 80 5.16 -22.93 15.72
N VAL A 81 5.17 -21.68 16.17
CA VAL A 81 6.35 -20.94 16.61
C VAL A 81 6.04 -20.20 17.90
N ASN A 82 6.94 -20.27 18.88
CA ASN A 82 6.69 -19.73 20.20
C ASN A 82 6.86 -18.20 20.28
N THR A 83 5.73 -17.51 20.33
CA THR A 83 5.63 -16.06 20.58
C THR A 83 4.72 -15.72 21.76
N ASN A 84 4.45 -16.66 22.67
CA ASN A 84 3.35 -16.65 23.65
C ASN A 84 3.27 -15.43 24.60
N ASN A 85 4.39 -14.73 24.80
CA ASN A 85 4.52 -13.61 25.73
C ASN A 85 4.41 -12.24 25.04
N LEU A 86 4.01 -12.21 23.76
CA LEU A 86 4.02 -11.00 22.95
C LEU A 86 2.63 -10.48 22.58
N PHE A 87 1.55 -11.17 22.95
CA PHE A 87 0.16 -10.72 22.84
C PHE A 87 -0.25 -10.11 21.48
N GLY A 88 0.24 -10.68 20.36
CA GLY A 88 -0.03 -10.14 19.02
C GLY A 88 0.72 -8.83 18.68
N HIS A 89 1.62 -8.36 19.56
CA HIS A 89 2.46 -7.18 19.33
C HIS A 89 3.24 -7.29 18.02
N PRO A 90 3.57 -6.17 17.34
CA PRO A 90 4.31 -6.20 16.07
C PRO A 90 5.60 -7.01 16.07
N SER A 91 6.32 -7.08 17.20
CA SER A 91 7.50 -7.96 17.34
C SER A 91 7.16 -9.46 17.21
N ALA A 92 5.97 -9.89 17.63
CA ALA A 92 5.44 -11.24 17.37
C ALA A 92 5.13 -11.42 15.89
N LEU A 93 4.44 -10.44 15.29
CA LEU A 93 4.02 -10.50 13.89
C LEU A 93 5.20 -10.55 12.93
N ASN A 94 6.34 -9.95 13.29
CA ASN A 94 7.58 -10.06 12.50
C ASN A 94 8.15 -11.49 12.53
N VAL A 95 8.15 -12.16 13.69
CA VAL A 95 8.54 -13.58 13.79
C VAL A 95 7.60 -14.47 13.00
N TRP A 96 6.30 -14.19 13.05
CA TRP A 96 5.29 -14.91 12.27
C TRP A 96 5.52 -14.73 10.77
N ASP A 97 5.71 -13.48 10.34
CA ASP A 97 6.04 -13.16 8.96
C ASP A 97 7.24 -13.99 8.48
N ASP A 98 8.34 -14.07 9.23
CA ASP A 98 9.53 -14.84 8.86
C ASP A 98 9.26 -16.36 8.87
N PHE A 99 8.48 -16.85 9.83
CA PHE A 99 8.12 -18.27 9.94
C PHE A 99 7.22 -18.73 8.79
N TYR A 100 6.27 -17.88 8.37
CA TYR A 100 5.44 -18.11 7.20
C TYR A 100 6.29 -18.23 5.92
N ASP A 101 7.27 -17.34 5.74
CA ASP A 101 8.17 -17.39 4.58
C ASP A 101 8.98 -18.69 4.56
N TYR A 102 9.52 -19.10 5.72
CA TYR A 102 10.23 -20.36 5.89
C TYR A 102 9.36 -21.56 5.47
N LEU A 103 8.14 -21.67 6.01
CA LEU A 103 7.25 -22.79 5.71
C LEU A 103 6.81 -22.81 4.24
N THR A 104 6.49 -21.66 3.68
CA THR A 104 5.90 -21.58 2.34
C THR A 104 6.95 -21.56 1.22
N SER A 105 8.18 -21.15 1.50
CA SER A 105 9.25 -21.05 0.49
C SER A 105 10.23 -22.21 0.61
N GLU A 106 10.60 -22.62 1.83
CA GLU A 106 11.57 -23.70 2.03
C GLU A 106 10.92 -25.07 2.17
N LYS A 107 9.79 -25.16 2.87
CA LYS A 107 9.05 -26.42 3.04
C LYS A 107 7.98 -26.64 1.97
N GLY A 108 7.70 -25.61 1.19
CA GLY A 108 6.75 -25.63 0.08
C GLY A 108 5.31 -25.82 0.55
N PHE A 109 4.98 -25.36 1.76
CA PHE A 109 3.61 -25.35 2.25
C PHE A 109 2.76 -24.38 1.43
N SER A 110 1.44 -24.63 1.38
CA SER A 110 0.46 -23.78 0.68
C SER A 110 0.62 -22.30 1.06
N LYS A 111 0.47 -21.41 0.07
CA LYS A 111 0.51 -19.96 0.31
C LYS A 111 -0.69 -19.45 1.13
N LYS A 112 -1.82 -20.18 1.15
CA LYS A 112 -2.91 -19.90 2.09
C LYS A 112 -2.86 -20.84 3.29
N VAL A 113 -2.90 -20.29 4.49
CA VAL A 113 -2.84 -20.99 5.78
C VAL A 113 -4.17 -20.92 6.53
N ALA A 114 -4.53 -22.02 7.19
CA ALA A 114 -5.60 -22.02 8.18
C ALA A 114 -5.03 -21.60 9.54
N LEU A 115 -5.56 -20.54 10.13
CA LEU A 115 -5.14 -20.10 11.46
C LEU A 115 -6.01 -20.77 12.53
N GLU A 116 -5.36 -21.33 13.53
CA GLU A 116 -6.01 -21.87 14.72
C GLU A 116 -5.64 -21.06 15.96
N ALA A 117 -6.64 -20.50 16.62
CA ALA A 117 -6.48 -19.63 17.77
C ALA A 117 -7.21 -20.16 19.00
N VAL A 118 -6.48 -20.43 20.08
CA VAL A 118 -7.10 -20.82 21.36
C VAL A 118 -6.90 -19.71 22.38
N SER A 119 -7.98 -19.25 23.01
CA SER A 119 -7.94 -18.24 24.07
C SER A 119 -7.17 -16.99 23.63
N ARG A 120 -6.12 -16.59 24.37
CA ARG A 120 -5.23 -15.46 24.00
C ARG A 120 -4.58 -15.57 22.62
N GLY A 121 -4.60 -16.74 21.99
CA GLY A 121 -4.21 -16.92 20.58
C GLY A 121 -5.01 -16.05 19.60
N GLY A 122 -6.22 -15.62 19.97
CA GLY A 122 -7.03 -14.70 19.17
C GLY A 122 -6.31 -13.37 18.88
N LEU A 123 -5.56 -12.85 19.85
CA LEU A 123 -4.75 -11.63 19.68
C LEU A 123 -3.69 -11.77 18.57
N TYR A 124 -3.16 -12.97 18.34
CA TYR A 124 -2.12 -13.19 17.34
C TYR A 124 -2.71 -13.48 15.97
N ALA A 125 -3.67 -14.41 15.92
CA ALA A 125 -4.25 -14.87 14.66
C ALA A 125 -4.95 -13.71 13.93
N TYR A 126 -5.74 -12.90 14.64
CA TYR A 126 -6.44 -11.79 14.01
C TYR A 126 -5.51 -10.64 13.60
N GLU A 127 -4.52 -10.28 14.41
CA GLU A 127 -3.57 -9.23 14.03
C GLU A 127 -2.73 -9.66 12.81
N TRP A 128 -2.25 -10.92 12.78
CA TRP A 128 -1.54 -11.42 11.61
C TRP A 128 -2.44 -11.52 10.37
N ALA A 129 -3.69 -11.96 10.52
CA ALA A 129 -4.66 -12.06 9.44
C ALA A 129 -5.03 -10.69 8.85
N LYS A 130 -5.23 -9.65 9.68
CA LYS A 130 -5.48 -8.27 9.22
C LYS A 130 -4.30 -7.70 8.43
N ARG A 131 -3.07 -8.09 8.78
CA ARG A 131 -1.82 -7.71 8.08
C ARG A 131 -1.60 -8.51 6.79
N ASN A 132 -2.19 -9.70 6.68
CA ASN A 132 -1.95 -10.68 5.62
C ASN A 132 -3.24 -11.36 5.10
N PRO A 133 -4.31 -10.62 4.73
CA PRO A 133 -5.61 -11.23 4.50
C PRO A 133 -5.63 -12.18 3.30
N GLU A 134 -4.83 -11.92 2.26
CA GLU A 134 -4.71 -12.81 1.10
C GLU A 134 -4.03 -14.16 1.40
N LYS A 135 -3.31 -14.26 2.53
CA LYS A 135 -2.57 -15.46 2.94
C LYS A 135 -3.39 -16.38 3.84
N VAL A 136 -4.62 -16.02 4.18
CA VAL A 136 -5.46 -16.80 5.11
C VAL A 136 -6.51 -17.58 4.32
N SER A 137 -6.60 -18.89 4.56
CA SER A 137 -7.68 -19.74 4.00
C SER A 137 -8.93 -19.70 4.88
N CYS A 138 -8.77 -19.80 6.19
CA CYS A 138 -9.83 -19.66 7.19
C CYS A 138 -9.23 -19.40 8.58
N ILE A 139 -10.07 -18.97 9.52
CA ILE A 139 -9.73 -18.84 10.94
C ILE A 139 -10.68 -19.73 11.75
N TYR A 140 -10.10 -20.67 12.50
CA TYR A 140 -10.79 -21.43 13.54
C TYR A 140 -10.33 -20.92 14.89
N ALA A 141 -11.25 -20.56 15.78
CA ALA A 141 -10.90 -19.96 17.06
C ALA A 141 -11.74 -20.50 18.23
N GLU A 142 -11.07 -20.97 19.28
CA GLU A 142 -11.68 -21.49 20.50
C GLU A 142 -11.60 -20.47 21.63
N ALA A 143 -12.75 -20.07 22.17
CA ALA A 143 -12.88 -19.03 23.21
C ALA A 143 -11.90 -17.85 23.06
N PRO A 144 -11.79 -17.25 21.85
CA PRO A 144 -10.68 -16.36 21.56
C PRO A 144 -10.82 -15.04 22.31
N VAL A 145 -9.66 -14.56 22.79
CA VAL A 145 -9.52 -13.17 23.23
C VAL A 145 -9.43 -12.30 22.00
N CYS A 146 -10.35 -11.37 21.88
CA CYS A 146 -10.44 -10.40 20.80
C CYS A 146 -10.24 -8.96 21.30
N ASP A 147 -10.36 -8.72 22.61
CA ASP A 147 -10.11 -7.42 23.24
C ASP A 147 -9.14 -7.57 24.42
N PRO A 148 -7.92 -7.00 24.34
CA PRO A 148 -6.96 -7.03 25.44
C PRO A 148 -7.49 -6.36 26.72
N ARG A 149 -8.48 -5.46 26.63
CA ARG A 149 -9.11 -4.81 27.79
C ARG A 149 -10.08 -5.74 28.51
N SER A 150 -10.72 -6.67 27.78
CA SER A 150 -11.52 -7.76 28.37
C SER A 150 -10.61 -8.74 29.09
N TRP A 151 -9.68 -9.34 28.34
CA TRP A 151 -8.60 -10.14 28.89
C TRP A 151 -7.31 -9.79 28.14
N PRO A 152 -6.18 -9.50 28.80
CA PRO A 152 -5.94 -9.65 30.23
C PRO A 152 -6.42 -8.47 31.10
N GLY A 153 -6.96 -7.39 30.54
CA GLY A 153 -7.25 -6.15 31.26
C GLY A 153 -8.29 -6.24 32.38
N GLY A 154 -9.29 -7.14 32.27
CA GLY A 154 -10.37 -7.24 33.25
C GLY A 154 -11.17 -5.95 33.42
N LYS A 155 -11.26 -5.13 32.36
CA LYS A 155 -11.94 -3.82 32.38
C LYS A 155 -13.43 -3.93 32.06
N GLY A 156 -13.90 -5.13 31.70
CA GLY A 156 -15.30 -5.50 31.60
C GLY A 156 -15.73 -6.41 32.75
N THR A 157 -16.48 -7.45 32.40
CA THR A 157 -16.96 -8.53 33.28
C THR A 157 -15.99 -9.72 33.36
N GLY A 158 -15.03 -9.81 32.44
CA GLY A 158 -14.00 -10.85 32.44
C GLY A 158 -13.10 -10.76 33.67
N LYS A 159 -12.61 -11.91 34.15
CA LYS A 159 -11.76 -11.98 35.36
C LYS A 159 -10.43 -11.20 35.25
N GLY A 160 -9.97 -10.98 34.02
CA GLY A 160 -8.65 -10.38 33.75
C GLY A 160 -7.48 -11.24 34.24
N ALA A 161 -6.27 -10.71 34.06
CA ALA A 161 -5.03 -11.30 34.52
C ALA A 161 -4.02 -10.17 34.77
N SER A 162 -3.97 -9.63 35.99
CA SER A 162 -3.21 -8.42 36.33
C SER A 162 -1.73 -8.47 35.88
N LYS A 163 -1.06 -9.60 36.05
CA LYS A 163 0.33 -9.78 35.60
C LYS A 163 0.47 -9.67 34.08
N ASP A 164 -0.37 -10.37 33.33
CA ASP A 164 -0.39 -10.32 31.86
C ASP A 164 -0.82 -8.91 31.37
N TRP A 165 -1.71 -8.23 32.08
CA TRP A 165 -2.12 -6.85 31.75
C TRP A 165 -0.96 -5.86 31.90
N GLN A 166 -0.20 -5.93 32.99
CA GLN A 166 1.00 -5.09 33.15
C GLN A 166 2.06 -5.39 32.09
N GLN A 167 2.22 -6.66 31.71
CA GLN A 167 3.12 -7.04 30.62
C GLN A 167 2.64 -6.50 29.26
N TRP A 168 1.34 -6.57 28.98
CA TRP A 168 0.75 -6.02 27.77
C TRP A 168 0.93 -4.51 27.68
N LEU A 169 0.62 -3.77 28.76
CA LEU A 169 0.85 -2.33 28.84
C LEU A 169 2.30 -1.97 28.57
N ALA A 170 3.24 -2.63 29.26
CA ALA A 170 4.67 -2.39 29.07
C ALA A 170 5.14 -2.69 27.64
N LEU A 171 4.63 -3.77 27.03
CA LEU A 171 5.02 -4.19 25.69
C LEU A 171 4.55 -3.19 24.61
N PHE A 172 3.35 -2.64 24.76
CA PHE A 172 2.80 -1.65 23.84
C PHE A 172 3.18 -0.20 24.20
N GLY A 173 3.93 0.01 25.29
CA GLY A 173 4.32 1.35 25.76
C GLY A 173 3.12 2.19 26.22
N LEU A 174 2.11 1.54 26.81
CA LEU A 174 0.86 2.14 27.26
C LEU A 174 0.79 2.22 28.78
N ASP A 175 -0.09 3.11 29.25
CA ASP A 175 -0.59 3.14 30.62
C ASP A 175 -2.09 2.83 30.67
N GLU A 176 -2.67 2.81 31.87
CA GLU A 176 -4.09 2.49 32.10
C GLU A 176 -5.06 3.46 31.41
N GLU A 177 -4.65 4.71 31.15
CA GLU A 177 -5.49 5.71 30.51
C GLU A 177 -5.46 5.54 29.00
N SER A 178 -4.27 5.56 28.41
CA SER A 178 -4.03 5.39 26.97
C SER A 178 -4.49 4.02 26.46
N ALA A 179 -4.45 2.97 27.29
CA ALA A 179 -4.96 1.65 26.93
C ALA A 179 -6.47 1.59 26.73
N ARG A 180 -7.25 2.52 27.31
CA ARG A 180 -8.71 2.56 27.12
C ARG A 180 -9.07 2.85 25.66
N ASP A 181 -8.33 3.76 25.06
CA ASP A 181 -8.54 4.24 23.70
C ASP A 181 -7.67 3.51 22.66
N PHE A 182 -6.88 2.52 23.09
CA PHE A 182 -6.07 1.70 22.19
C PHE A 182 -6.97 0.92 21.23
N SER A 183 -6.85 1.25 19.94
CA SER A 183 -7.76 0.78 18.90
C SER A 183 -7.19 -0.34 18.05
N ASP A 184 -5.88 -0.61 18.13
CA ASP A 184 -5.25 -1.65 17.31
C ASP A 184 -5.40 -3.04 17.95
N ILE A 185 -6.65 -3.53 17.92
CA ILE A 185 -7.08 -4.79 18.52
C ILE A 185 -7.88 -5.62 17.52
N PRO A 186 -8.07 -6.94 17.75
CA PRO A 186 -8.79 -7.83 16.84
C PRO A 186 -10.21 -7.37 16.45
N LEU A 187 -10.91 -6.65 17.32
CA LEU A 187 -12.28 -6.17 17.06
C LEU A 187 -12.38 -5.12 15.94
N ASN A 188 -11.27 -4.46 15.58
CA ASN A 188 -11.24 -3.30 14.69
C ASN A 188 -10.49 -3.60 13.37
N HIS A 189 -10.75 -2.79 12.35
CA HIS A 189 -10.07 -2.84 11.04
C HIS A 189 -10.22 -4.16 10.29
N LEU A 190 -11.40 -4.77 10.39
CA LEU A 190 -11.73 -6.08 9.82
C LEU A 190 -12.10 -6.02 8.33
N GLU A 191 -12.26 -4.83 7.75
CA GLU A 191 -12.75 -4.64 6.38
C GLU A 191 -11.82 -5.27 5.33
N GLY A 192 -10.51 -5.20 5.55
CA GLY A 192 -9.52 -5.83 4.69
C GLY A 192 -9.66 -7.35 4.67
N LEU A 193 -9.74 -7.97 5.85
CA LEU A 193 -9.93 -9.41 5.99
C LEU A 193 -11.28 -9.87 5.40
N ALA A 194 -12.35 -9.12 5.70
CA ALA A 194 -13.69 -9.37 5.19
C ALA A 194 -13.79 -9.24 3.67
N ALA A 195 -13.00 -8.35 3.06
CA ALA A 195 -12.95 -8.19 1.61
C ALA A 195 -12.43 -9.44 0.88
N PHE A 196 -11.54 -10.23 1.50
CA PHE A 196 -11.08 -11.53 0.98
C PHE A 196 -12.03 -12.69 1.30
N LYS A 197 -13.16 -12.43 1.95
CA LYS A 197 -14.17 -13.43 2.33
C LYS A 197 -13.57 -14.60 3.13
N VAL A 198 -12.59 -14.32 4.00
CA VAL A 198 -11.96 -15.35 4.85
C VAL A 198 -13.01 -15.95 5.79
N PRO A 199 -13.30 -17.26 5.74
CA PRO A 199 -14.24 -17.91 6.66
C PRO A 199 -13.73 -17.90 8.09
N VAL A 200 -14.56 -17.46 9.02
CA VAL A 200 -14.26 -17.40 10.46
C VAL A 200 -15.26 -18.27 11.22
N LEU A 201 -14.74 -19.21 12.02
CA LEU A 201 -15.52 -20.04 12.93
C LEU A 201 -15.01 -19.89 14.36
N HIS A 202 -15.86 -19.36 15.24
CA HIS A 202 -15.62 -19.37 16.69
C HIS A 202 -16.31 -20.56 17.34
N VAL A 203 -15.61 -21.25 18.24
CA VAL A 203 -16.15 -22.30 19.09
C VAL A 203 -16.05 -21.86 20.54
N VAL A 204 -17.18 -21.80 21.24
CA VAL A 204 -17.23 -21.16 22.57
C VAL A 204 -18.08 -21.94 23.57
N GLY A 205 -17.69 -21.87 24.84
CA GLY A 205 -18.57 -22.22 25.95
C GLY A 205 -19.67 -21.15 26.11
N PRO A 206 -20.92 -21.51 26.46
CA PRO A 206 -22.02 -20.55 26.56
C PRO A 206 -21.90 -19.58 27.75
N ARG A 207 -21.00 -19.83 28.70
CA ARG A 207 -20.90 -19.08 29.97
C ARG A 207 -19.44 -18.84 30.36
N ASP A 208 -18.58 -18.58 29.38
CA ASP A 208 -17.18 -18.26 29.63
C ASP A 208 -17.07 -16.96 30.45
N LYS A 209 -16.56 -17.05 31.68
CA LYS A 209 -16.32 -15.87 32.54
C LYS A 209 -14.87 -15.40 32.50
N VAL A 210 -13.97 -16.13 31.87
CA VAL A 210 -12.56 -15.74 31.72
C VAL A 210 -12.43 -14.82 30.52
N VAL A 211 -13.01 -15.22 29.40
CA VAL A 211 -13.08 -14.48 28.14
C VAL A 211 -14.56 -14.35 27.72
N PRO A 212 -15.32 -13.42 28.33
CA PRO A 212 -16.75 -13.28 28.06
C PRO A 212 -17.04 -13.10 26.58
N ASN A 213 -18.02 -13.86 26.07
CA ASN A 213 -18.39 -13.80 24.66
C ASN A 213 -18.95 -12.43 24.27
N GLU A 214 -19.66 -11.77 25.20
CA GLU A 214 -20.22 -10.42 25.07
C GLU A 214 -19.16 -9.35 24.82
N GLU A 215 -17.92 -9.61 25.21
CA GLU A 215 -16.78 -8.69 25.06
C GLU A 215 -15.85 -9.10 23.92
N ASN A 216 -15.94 -10.34 23.43
CA ASN A 216 -14.99 -10.91 22.47
C ASN A 216 -15.72 -11.49 21.26
N THR A 217 -16.16 -12.75 21.34
CA THR A 217 -16.72 -13.50 20.20
C THR A 217 -17.92 -12.82 19.54
N TRP A 218 -18.91 -12.37 20.32
CA TRP A 218 -20.12 -11.76 19.75
C TRP A 218 -19.80 -10.45 19.04
N LEU A 219 -18.94 -9.62 19.61
CA LEU A 219 -18.53 -8.36 19.01
C LEU A 219 -17.70 -8.58 17.75
N LEU A 220 -16.70 -9.47 17.79
CA LEU A 220 -15.84 -9.74 16.64
C LEU A 220 -16.67 -10.25 15.47
N ILE A 221 -17.51 -11.26 15.69
CA ILE A 221 -18.29 -11.89 14.61
C ILE A 221 -19.32 -10.91 14.06
N ALA A 222 -19.99 -10.13 14.91
CA ALA A 222 -20.92 -9.10 14.45
C ALA A 222 -20.21 -8.04 13.59
N ASN A 223 -19.05 -7.54 14.03
CA ASN A 223 -18.26 -6.57 13.27
C ASN A 223 -17.76 -7.17 11.94
N TYR A 224 -17.32 -8.43 11.96
CA TYR A 224 -16.83 -9.13 10.77
C TYR A 224 -17.92 -9.34 9.73
N ILE A 225 -19.11 -9.81 10.15
CA ILE A 225 -20.27 -9.97 9.28
C ILE A 225 -20.74 -8.61 8.74
N LYS A 226 -20.76 -7.57 9.58
CA LYS A 226 -21.10 -6.20 9.15
C LYS A 226 -20.12 -5.66 8.10
N ALA A 227 -18.83 -6.00 8.20
CA ALA A 227 -17.82 -5.69 7.19
C ALA A 227 -17.94 -6.55 5.91
N GLY A 228 -18.84 -7.54 5.90
CA GLY A 228 -19.13 -8.41 4.76
C GLY A 228 -18.40 -9.76 4.77
N GLY A 229 -17.77 -10.13 5.89
CA GLY A 229 -17.04 -11.38 6.06
C GLY A 229 -17.95 -12.56 6.46
N PRO A 230 -17.64 -13.80 6.05
CA PRO A 230 -18.39 -14.99 6.49
C PRO A 230 -17.97 -15.41 7.91
N GLY A 231 -18.81 -15.14 8.90
CA GLY A 231 -18.60 -15.49 10.31
C GLY A 231 -19.61 -16.52 10.83
N THR A 232 -19.17 -17.46 11.65
CA THR A 232 -19.99 -18.49 12.31
C THR A 232 -19.58 -18.65 13.77
N VAL A 233 -20.55 -18.92 14.65
CA VAL A 233 -20.27 -19.31 16.04
C VAL A 233 -20.93 -20.66 16.35
N TYR A 234 -20.15 -21.55 16.97
CA TYR A 234 -20.59 -22.85 17.45
C TYR A 234 -20.49 -22.91 18.97
N THR A 235 -21.62 -23.03 19.65
CA THR A 235 -21.67 -23.03 21.12
C THR A 235 -21.73 -24.44 21.69
N LEU A 236 -20.76 -24.83 22.52
CA LEU A 236 -20.66 -26.18 23.10
C LEU A 236 -21.46 -26.31 24.41
N SER A 237 -22.79 -26.25 24.31
CA SER A 237 -23.69 -26.24 25.47
C SER A 237 -23.83 -27.57 26.22
N ARG A 238 -23.40 -28.70 25.64
CA ARG A 238 -23.48 -30.04 26.23
C ARG A 238 -22.17 -30.55 26.83
N SER A 239 -21.07 -29.85 26.58
CA SER A 239 -19.73 -30.22 27.04
C SER A 239 -19.54 -29.96 28.54
N GLU A 240 -18.63 -30.71 29.18
CA GLU A 240 -18.18 -30.40 30.54
C GLU A 240 -17.47 -29.03 30.55
N GLN A 241 -17.90 -28.12 31.41
CA GLN A 241 -17.39 -26.74 31.48
C GLN A 241 -16.52 -26.56 32.74
N LYS A 242 -15.20 -26.40 32.56
CA LYS A 242 -14.21 -26.15 33.62
C LYS A 242 -13.68 -24.72 33.52
N ASN A 243 -12.95 -24.27 34.55
CA ASN A 243 -12.34 -22.94 34.61
C ASN A 243 -13.36 -21.82 34.29
N ASP A 244 -14.49 -21.85 35.00
CA ASP A 244 -15.60 -20.90 34.82
C ASP A 244 -16.16 -20.85 33.38
N GLY A 245 -16.20 -21.99 32.70
CA GLY A 245 -16.75 -22.11 31.34
C GLY A 245 -15.75 -21.80 30.23
N HIS A 246 -14.50 -21.46 30.55
CA HIS A 246 -13.47 -21.22 29.55
C HIS A 246 -12.92 -22.52 28.95
N HIS A 247 -12.83 -23.59 29.75
CA HIS A 247 -12.36 -24.88 29.29
C HIS A 247 -13.56 -25.79 29.03
N PHE A 248 -13.61 -26.39 27.85
CA PHE A 248 -14.69 -27.27 27.43
C PHE A 248 -14.14 -28.47 26.66
N SER A 249 -14.88 -29.57 26.62
CA SER A 249 -14.55 -30.70 25.75
C SER A 249 -15.14 -30.54 24.35
N ILE A 250 -14.40 -30.99 23.32
CA ILE A 250 -14.90 -31.09 21.95
C ILE A 250 -15.26 -32.55 21.68
N GLU A 251 -16.57 -32.85 21.64
CA GLU A 251 -17.08 -34.20 21.40
C GLU A 251 -16.89 -34.65 19.94
N HIS A 252 -16.98 -33.71 19.01
CA HIS A 252 -16.99 -33.94 17.56
C HIS A 252 -15.88 -33.14 16.85
N PRO A 253 -14.59 -33.41 17.12
CA PRO A 253 -13.47 -32.67 16.52
C PRO A 253 -13.44 -32.78 14.98
N GLU A 254 -14.05 -33.81 14.40
CA GLU A 254 -14.21 -33.99 12.96
C GLU A 254 -15.01 -32.88 12.29
N VAL A 255 -15.96 -32.25 12.98
CA VAL A 255 -16.76 -31.13 12.44
C VAL A 255 -15.85 -29.93 12.15
N PHE A 256 -14.93 -29.63 13.06
CA PHE A 256 -14.01 -28.51 12.93
C PHE A 256 -12.85 -28.82 11.98
N ALA A 257 -12.38 -30.08 11.96
CA ALA A 257 -11.45 -30.55 10.93
C ALA A 257 -12.06 -30.40 9.52
N ASN A 258 -13.35 -30.72 9.35
CA ASN A 258 -14.05 -30.55 8.08
C ASN A 258 -14.11 -29.08 7.65
N PHE A 259 -14.38 -28.16 8.58
CA PHE A 259 -14.35 -26.72 8.30
C PHE A 259 -12.99 -26.26 7.75
N ILE A 260 -11.88 -26.63 8.41
CA ILE A 260 -10.54 -26.27 7.93
C ILE A 260 -10.27 -26.88 6.55
N GLN A 261 -10.58 -28.17 6.38
CA GLN A 261 -10.31 -28.87 5.13
C GLN A 261 -11.08 -28.27 3.95
N GLN A 262 -12.38 -28.00 4.11
CA GLN A 262 -13.23 -27.45 3.05
C GLN A 262 -12.80 -26.06 2.60
N ASN A 263 -12.19 -25.27 3.49
CA ASN A 263 -11.73 -23.93 3.18
C ASN A 263 -10.25 -23.85 2.76
N SER A 264 -9.49 -24.92 2.94
CA SER A 264 -8.03 -24.96 2.66
C SER A 264 -7.63 -25.94 1.55
N TYR A 265 -8.54 -26.81 1.09
CA TYR A 265 -8.28 -27.82 0.07
C TYR A 265 -9.49 -28.00 -0.88
N PRO A 266 -9.29 -28.19 -2.20
CA PRO A 266 -8.01 -28.28 -2.92
C PRO A 266 -7.25 -26.94 -2.94
N VAL A 267 -5.92 -27.02 -2.82
CA VAL A 267 -5.06 -25.83 -2.89
C VAL A 267 -5.06 -25.31 -4.32
N ARG A 268 -5.41 -24.04 -4.49
CA ARG A 268 -5.38 -23.37 -5.81
C ARG A 268 -4.03 -22.68 -6.02
N PRO A 269 -3.39 -22.84 -7.19
CA PRO A 269 -2.21 -22.06 -7.51
C PRO A 269 -2.58 -20.57 -7.59
N LEU A 270 -1.74 -19.71 -7.04
CA LEU A 270 -1.90 -18.25 -7.06
C LEU A 270 -0.65 -17.63 -7.68
N LEU A 271 -0.83 -16.58 -8.47
CA LEU A 271 0.24 -15.76 -9.01
C LEU A 271 0.86 -14.95 -7.87
N PRO A 272 2.16 -15.13 -7.57
CA PRO A 272 2.81 -14.37 -6.50
C PRO A 272 3.13 -12.94 -6.95
N SER A 273 2.98 -11.96 -6.06
CA SER A 273 3.33 -10.56 -6.33
C SER A 273 4.81 -10.38 -6.73
N ALA A 274 5.69 -11.27 -6.24
CA ALA A 274 7.11 -11.30 -6.61
C ALA A 274 7.35 -11.34 -8.13
N GLY A 275 6.43 -11.92 -8.92
CA GLY A 275 6.53 -11.94 -10.38
C GLY A 275 6.39 -10.57 -11.07
N TYR A 276 5.90 -9.56 -10.35
CA TYR A 276 5.63 -8.22 -10.86
C TYR A 276 6.53 -7.15 -10.25
N ILE A 277 7.56 -7.58 -9.53
CA ILE A 277 8.50 -6.72 -8.81
C ILE A 277 9.88 -6.83 -9.44
N GLN A 278 10.44 -5.68 -9.82
CA GLN A 278 11.85 -5.55 -10.19
C GLN A 278 12.57 -4.91 -9.01
N VAL A 279 13.33 -5.72 -8.26
CA VAL A 279 14.03 -5.25 -7.05
C VAL A 279 15.11 -4.21 -7.40
N ASN A 280 15.78 -4.36 -8.54
CA ASN A 280 16.84 -3.46 -9.02
C ASN A 280 17.89 -3.15 -7.94
N GLY A 281 18.06 -1.90 -7.51
CA GLY A 281 18.98 -1.50 -6.43
C GLY A 281 18.47 -1.77 -5.02
N GLY A 282 17.23 -2.23 -4.87
CA GLY A 282 16.61 -2.58 -3.59
C GLY A 282 16.34 -1.40 -2.67
N LEU A 283 16.14 -1.71 -1.38
CA LEU A 283 15.78 -0.75 -0.34
C LEU A 283 16.78 -0.74 0.82
N GLY A 284 18.03 -1.13 0.54
CA GLY A 284 19.04 -1.35 1.57
C GLY A 284 19.43 -0.08 2.33
N LYS A 285 19.37 1.09 1.68
CA LYS A 285 19.82 2.36 2.26
C LYS A 285 18.83 2.86 3.32
N SER A 286 17.57 3.00 2.92
CA SER A 286 16.48 3.41 3.79
C SER A 286 16.24 2.42 4.94
N THR A 287 16.13 1.12 4.63
CA THR A 287 15.91 0.10 5.66
C THR A 287 17.11 -0.07 6.59
N GLY A 288 18.33 0.11 6.09
CA GLY A 288 19.54 0.18 6.90
C GLY A 288 19.48 1.33 7.91
N LYS A 289 19.05 2.52 7.47
CA LYS A 289 18.85 3.67 8.36
C LYS A 289 17.77 3.43 9.41
N PHE A 290 16.63 2.86 9.04
CA PHE A 290 15.55 2.55 9.98
C PHE A 290 16.07 1.62 11.09
N LYS A 291 16.78 0.55 10.72
CA LYS A 291 17.33 -0.42 11.69
C LYS A 291 18.42 0.17 12.60
N THR A 292 19.32 0.97 12.05
CA THR A 292 20.54 1.41 12.75
C THR A 292 20.36 2.73 13.49
N LEU A 293 19.78 3.73 12.83
CA LEU A 293 19.60 5.06 13.39
C LEU A 293 18.23 5.25 14.06
N LYS A 294 17.31 4.28 13.92
CA LYS A 294 15.98 4.30 14.53
C LYS A 294 15.19 5.58 14.19
N THR A 295 15.47 6.16 13.02
CA THR A 295 14.76 7.31 12.45
C THR A 295 14.51 7.07 10.96
N GLY A 296 13.42 7.63 10.43
CA GLY A 296 13.12 7.52 9.01
C GLY A 296 12.11 8.55 8.53
N THR A 297 12.37 9.17 7.38
CA THR A 297 11.38 9.99 6.67
C THR A 297 10.88 9.22 5.45
N VAL A 298 9.56 9.03 5.34
CA VAL A 298 8.96 8.28 4.22
C VAL A 298 7.92 9.16 3.53
N ALA A 299 8.06 9.34 2.22
CA ALA A 299 7.17 10.16 1.42
C ALA A 299 6.35 9.33 0.43
N PHE A 300 5.11 9.76 0.20
CA PHE A 300 4.17 9.16 -0.75
C PHE A 300 3.73 10.24 -1.75
N LEU A 301 4.31 10.22 -2.94
CA LEU A 301 4.05 11.18 -4.00
C LEU A 301 3.18 10.54 -5.08
N GLY A 302 1.96 11.05 -5.27
CA GLY A 302 1.07 10.50 -6.27
C GLY A 302 -0.24 11.27 -6.46
N GLY A 303 -1.15 10.65 -7.21
CA GLY A 303 -2.47 11.16 -7.52
C GLY A 303 -3.52 10.90 -6.43
N SER A 304 -4.78 10.71 -6.85
CA SER A 304 -5.93 10.51 -5.96
C SER A 304 -5.90 9.16 -5.22
N ILE A 305 -5.41 8.09 -5.85
CA ILE A 305 -5.25 6.78 -5.19
C ILE A 305 -4.24 6.87 -4.05
N THR A 306 -3.14 7.61 -4.24
CA THR A 306 -2.15 7.90 -3.19
C THR A 306 -2.67 8.88 -2.14
N HIS A 307 -3.61 9.77 -2.49
CA HIS A 307 -4.26 10.70 -1.54
C HIS A 307 -5.18 9.97 -0.56
N ASN A 308 -5.96 9.01 -1.07
CA ASN A 308 -6.97 8.28 -0.31
C ASN A 308 -6.36 7.31 0.74
N PRO A 309 -7.10 6.95 1.79
CA PRO A 309 -6.74 5.83 2.65
C PRO A 309 -6.69 4.51 1.87
N GLY A 310 -5.97 3.51 2.39
CA GLY A 310 -5.82 2.21 1.74
C GLY A 310 -4.37 1.72 1.81
N TRP A 311 -3.77 1.40 0.66
CA TRP A 311 -2.40 0.90 0.58
C TRP A 311 -1.38 1.79 1.31
N ARG A 312 -1.53 3.13 1.22
CA ARG A 312 -0.62 4.09 1.86
C ARG A 312 -0.67 3.98 3.37
N THR A 313 -1.87 4.06 3.95
CA THR A 313 -2.06 3.98 5.41
C THR A 313 -1.64 2.62 5.95
N LYS A 314 -1.79 1.56 5.17
CA LYS A 314 -1.35 0.21 5.53
C LYS A 314 0.16 0.05 5.43
N THR A 315 0.79 0.68 4.44
CA THR A 315 2.25 0.75 4.34
C THR A 315 2.85 1.53 5.51
N ILE A 316 2.25 2.66 5.90
CA ILE A 316 2.63 3.44 7.09
C ILE A 316 2.60 2.54 8.34
N ARG A 317 1.46 1.89 8.58
CA ARG A 317 1.28 0.98 9.72
C ARG A 317 2.29 -0.16 9.68
N TYR A 318 2.47 -0.80 8.52
CA TYR A 318 3.42 -1.90 8.34
C TYR A 318 4.87 -1.50 8.64
N LEU A 319 5.29 -0.29 8.25
CA LEU A 319 6.62 0.22 8.54
C LEU A 319 6.82 0.44 10.05
N GLN A 320 5.81 1.00 10.73
CA GLN A 320 5.82 1.14 12.20
C GLN A 320 5.87 -0.24 12.89
N GLU A 321 5.11 -1.21 12.40
CA GLU A 321 5.11 -2.59 12.93
C GLU A 321 6.43 -3.34 12.68
N ARG A 322 7.01 -3.17 11.48
CA ARG A 322 8.26 -3.83 11.08
C ARG A 322 9.48 -3.22 11.77
N PHE A 323 9.43 -1.93 12.08
CA PHE A 323 10.49 -1.19 12.75
C PHE A 323 9.94 -0.45 13.99
N PRO A 324 9.50 -1.18 15.03
CA PRO A 324 8.79 -0.60 16.17
C PRO A 324 9.62 0.37 17.01
N GLU A 325 10.95 0.29 16.93
CA GLU A 325 11.85 1.23 17.60
C GLU A 325 12.16 2.48 16.76
N THR A 326 11.67 2.57 15.51
CA THR A 326 11.98 3.67 14.60
C THR A 326 10.98 4.81 14.73
N LYS A 327 11.47 6.01 15.00
CA LYS A 327 10.65 7.23 14.91
C LYS A 327 10.53 7.67 13.45
N PHE A 328 9.33 7.54 12.91
CA PHE A 328 9.04 7.93 11.53
C PHE A 328 8.46 9.34 11.40
N ASN A 329 8.82 10.03 10.31
CA ASN A 329 8.10 11.16 9.74
C ASN A 329 7.46 10.73 8.42
N PHE A 330 6.13 10.79 8.30
CA PHE A 330 5.42 10.37 7.09
C PHE A 330 4.88 11.59 6.33
N ILE A 331 5.31 11.73 5.08
CA ILE A 331 4.90 12.83 4.19
C ILE A 331 3.86 12.30 3.20
N SER A 332 2.59 12.68 3.39
CA SER A 332 1.49 12.31 2.49
C SER A 332 1.30 13.37 1.40
N ALA A 333 2.05 13.26 0.31
CA ALA A 333 2.06 14.21 -0.80
C ALA A 333 1.16 13.76 -1.97
N GLY A 334 0.03 13.12 -1.69
CA GLY A 334 -0.97 12.74 -2.69
C GLY A 334 -1.92 13.90 -3.02
N ILE A 335 -2.01 14.31 -4.29
CA ILE A 335 -2.95 15.33 -4.75
C ILE A 335 -3.80 14.76 -5.89
N PRO A 336 -5.14 14.71 -5.75
CA PRO A 336 -6.03 14.19 -6.78
C PRO A 336 -5.79 14.80 -8.16
N SER A 337 -5.85 13.94 -9.19
CA SER A 337 -5.71 14.27 -10.62
C SER A 337 -4.30 14.66 -11.09
N LEU A 338 -3.29 14.71 -10.22
CA LEU A 338 -1.93 15.04 -10.63
C LEU A 338 -1.14 13.80 -11.08
N GLY A 339 -0.32 13.98 -12.12
CA GLY A 339 0.61 13.00 -12.66
C GLY A 339 2.08 13.45 -12.55
N SER A 340 2.99 12.78 -13.26
CA SER A 340 4.44 12.95 -13.15
C SER A 340 4.88 14.39 -13.40
N THR A 341 4.38 15.04 -14.45
CA THR A 341 4.75 16.44 -14.76
C THR A 341 4.46 17.36 -13.57
N PRO A 342 3.22 17.50 -13.07
CA PRO A 342 2.95 18.22 -11.83
C PRO A 342 3.82 17.79 -10.64
N HIS A 343 4.08 16.48 -10.49
CA HIS A 343 4.92 15.96 -9.41
C HIS A 343 6.34 16.52 -9.45
N ALA A 344 6.95 16.65 -10.63
CA ALA A 344 8.30 17.18 -10.79
C ALA A 344 8.43 18.64 -10.34
N PHE A 345 7.44 19.50 -10.64
CA PHE A 345 7.48 20.92 -10.27
C PHE A 345 7.11 21.17 -8.81
N ARG A 346 6.35 20.27 -8.20
CA ARG A 346 5.89 20.42 -6.81
C ARG A 346 6.74 19.65 -5.80
N PHE A 347 7.67 18.81 -6.24
CA PHE A 347 8.45 17.94 -5.37
C PHE A 347 9.19 18.73 -4.27
N GLY A 348 9.85 19.82 -4.63
CA GLY A 348 10.53 20.70 -3.66
C GLY A 348 9.57 21.24 -2.58
N ARG A 349 8.41 21.75 -2.99
CA ARG A 349 7.43 22.35 -2.08
C ARG A 349 6.67 21.30 -1.25
N ASP A 350 6.13 20.28 -1.89
CA ASP A 350 5.16 19.38 -1.25
C ASP A 350 5.82 18.18 -0.57
N VAL A 351 7.09 17.89 -0.89
CA VAL A 351 7.87 16.81 -0.29
C VAL A 351 9.07 17.37 0.47
N LEU A 352 10.05 17.96 -0.24
CA LEU A 352 11.34 18.29 0.37
C LEU A 352 11.23 19.34 1.49
N SER A 353 10.29 20.30 1.37
CA SER A 353 10.06 21.30 2.42
C SER A 353 9.42 20.73 3.71
N GLN A 354 8.74 19.57 3.61
CA GLN A 354 8.13 18.86 4.75
C GLN A 354 9.14 17.92 5.45
N GLY A 355 10.28 17.67 4.81
CA GLY A 355 11.35 16.79 5.29
C GLY A 355 11.99 16.05 4.13
N VAL A 356 13.30 15.81 4.23
CA VAL A 356 14.05 15.06 3.20
C VAL A 356 13.79 13.57 3.37
N PRO A 357 13.19 12.87 2.38
CA PRO A 357 12.88 11.45 2.50
C PRO A 357 14.11 10.55 2.51
N ASP A 358 14.01 9.46 3.26
CA ASP A 358 14.88 8.29 3.13
C ASP A 358 14.29 7.27 2.17
N LEU A 359 12.95 7.20 2.11
CA LEU A 359 12.20 6.33 1.21
C LEU A 359 11.08 7.13 0.52
N LEU A 360 11.02 7.07 -0.80
CA LEU A 360 9.99 7.71 -1.61
C LEU A 360 9.18 6.67 -2.39
N PHE A 361 7.87 6.63 -2.17
CA PHE A 361 6.92 5.95 -3.03
C PHE A 361 6.40 6.93 -4.09
N LEU A 362 6.57 6.60 -5.37
CA LEU A 362 6.19 7.45 -6.49
C LEU A 362 5.28 6.69 -7.48
N GLU A 363 4.09 7.24 -7.70
CA GLU A 363 3.12 6.74 -8.67
C GLU A 363 2.51 7.89 -9.49
N SER A 364 2.42 7.73 -10.81
CA SER A 364 1.69 8.65 -11.69
C SER A 364 1.04 8.00 -12.91
N ALA A 365 1.19 6.68 -13.08
CA ALA A 365 0.84 5.98 -14.30
C ALA A 365 -0.66 6.03 -14.64
N VAL A 366 -1.56 6.14 -13.66
CA VAL A 366 -3.00 6.27 -13.93
C VAL A 366 -3.42 7.71 -14.26
N ASN A 367 -2.60 8.71 -13.90
CA ASN A 367 -2.90 10.11 -14.16
C ASN A 367 -2.27 10.63 -15.45
N ASP A 368 -1.08 10.14 -15.81
CA ASP A 368 -0.34 10.67 -16.97
C ASP A 368 -1.08 10.52 -18.30
N ARG A 369 -1.74 9.36 -18.50
CA ARG A 369 -2.61 9.12 -19.66
C ARG A 369 -3.78 10.10 -19.71
N GLY A 370 -4.52 10.19 -18.60
CA GLY A 370 -5.70 11.04 -18.49
C GLY A 370 -5.38 12.53 -18.62
N ASN A 371 -4.15 12.92 -18.28
CA ASN A 371 -3.64 14.28 -18.39
C ASN A 371 -3.03 14.60 -19.76
N GLY A 372 -2.96 13.62 -20.67
CA GLY A 372 -2.47 13.81 -22.03
C GLY A 372 -0.96 14.02 -22.14
N PHE A 373 -0.18 13.63 -21.13
CA PHE A 373 1.28 13.76 -21.19
C PHE A 373 1.88 12.65 -22.06
N SER A 374 2.69 13.05 -23.05
CA SER A 374 3.42 12.12 -23.91
C SER A 374 4.45 11.31 -23.13
N GLU A 375 4.91 10.17 -23.68
CA GLU A 375 6.01 9.40 -23.08
C GLU A 375 7.23 10.28 -22.78
N LYS A 376 7.56 11.20 -23.69
CA LYS A 376 8.69 12.13 -23.52
C LYS A 376 8.51 13.03 -22.29
N ALA A 377 7.32 13.60 -22.12
CA ALA A 377 7.03 14.44 -20.96
C ALA A 377 7.07 13.63 -19.65
N GLN A 378 6.54 12.41 -19.66
CA GLN A 378 6.58 11.51 -18.52
C GLN A 378 8.03 11.13 -18.14
N ILE A 379 8.89 10.82 -19.12
CA ILE A 379 10.32 10.55 -18.90
C ILE A 379 11.00 11.76 -18.27
N ARG A 380 10.85 12.95 -18.86
CA ARG A 380 11.44 14.20 -18.33
C ARG A 380 11.03 14.47 -16.88
N ALA A 381 9.77 14.19 -16.55
CA ALA A 381 9.23 14.44 -15.23
C ALA A 381 9.68 13.42 -14.20
N LEU A 382 9.55 12.12 -14.48
CA LEU A 382 10.01 11.06 -13.57
C LEU A 382 11.53 11.12 -13.37
N GLU A 383 12.29 11.35 -14.44
CA GLU A 383 13.74 11.60 -14.35
C GLU A 383 14.04 12.83 -13.49
N GLY A 384 13.30 13.92 -13.70
CA GLY A 384 13.40 15.14 -12.90
C GLY A 384 13.22 14.89 -11.41
N ILE A 385 12.18 14.13 -11.02
CA ILE A 385 11.93 13.76 -9.61
C ILE A 385 13.08 12.91 -9.08
N CYS A 386 13.55 11.91 -9.82
CA CYS A 386 14.67 11.06 -9.40
C CYS A 386 15.95 11.86 -9.16
N ARG A 387 16.24 12.85 -10.02
CA ARG A 387 17.41 13.72 -9.89
C ARG A 387 17.28 14.67 -8.71
N GLN A 388 16.13 15.29 -8.51
CA GLN A 388 15.88 16.15 -7.34
C GLN A 388 15.97 15.33 -6.04
N ALA A 389 15.42 14.12 -6.02
CA ALA A 389 15.50 13.19 -4.89
C ALA A 389 16.95 12.85 -4.54
N ARG A 390 17.74 12.35 -5.50
CA ARG A 390 19.16 12.00 -5.25
C ARG A 390 20.06 13.21 -4.97
N ALA A 391 19.72 14.40 -5.49
CA ALA A 391 20.45 15.62 -5.16
C ALA A 391 20.21 16.08 -3.71
N SER A 392 18.99 15.86 -3.18
CA SER A 392 18.65 16.20 -1.79
C SER A 392 19.10 15.14 -0.78
N ASN A 393 19.07 13.87 -1.16
CA ASN A 393 19.60 12.77 -0.37
C ASN A 393 20.16 11.69 -1.32
N PRO A 394 21.49 11.56 -1.46
CA PRO A 394 22.13 10.53 -2.28
C PRO A 394 21.73 9.11 -1.90
N ASP A 395 21.28 8.90 -0.66
CA ASP A 395 20.87 7.61 -0.12
C ASP A 395 19.35 7.38 -0.13
N MET A 396 18.56 8.28 -0.72
CA MET A 396 17.10 8.11 -0.81
C MET A 396 16.75 6.91 -1.70
N ASP A 397 16.11 5.89 -1.15
CA ASP A 397 15.52 4.82 -1.94
C ASP A 397 14.21 5.32 -2.56
N ILE A 398 13.99 5.00 -3.84
CA ILE A 398 12.80 5.44 -4.60
C ILE A 398 12.13 4.20 -5.18
N ILE A 399 10.85 4.02 -4.91
CA ILE A 399 10.02 2.96 -5.46
C ILE A 399 9.11 3.58 -6.51
N LEU A 400 9.29 3.20 -7.77
CA LEU A 400 8.35 3.52 -8.84
C LEU A 400 7.25 2.46 -8.89
N MET A 401 6.00 2.91 -9.03
CA MET A 401 4.85 2.02 -9.10
C MET A 401 3.97 2.42 -10.28
N ALA A 402 3.32 1.44 -10.90
CA ALA A 402 2.30 1.70 -11.93
C ALA A 402 0.98 1.07 -11.51
N PHE A 403 -0.02 1.89 -11.16
CA PHE A 403 -1.34 1.41 -10.75
C PHE A 403 -2.21 0.95 -11.92
N ALA A 404 -3.10 0.01 -11.61
CA ALA A 404 -4.06 -0.59 -12.53
C ALA A 404 -5.18 0.38 -12.91
N ASP A 405 -5.64 0.30 -14.15
CA ASP A 405 -6.88 0.93 -14.62
C ASP A 405 -7.44 0.18 -15.85
N PRO A 406 -8.73 0.37 -16.17
CA PRO A 406 -9.37 -0.35 -17.28
C PRO A 406 -8.75 -0.09 -18.66
N HIS A 407 -8.15 1.08 -18.90
CA HIS A 407 -7.52 1.37 -20.19
C HIS A 407 -6.25 0.55 -20.38
N LYS A 408 -5.45 0.35 -19.32
CA LYS A 408 -4.29 -0.55 -19.35
C LYS A 408 -4.70 -1.98 -19.64
N ASN A 409 -5.77 -2.46 -19.00
CA ASN A 409 -6.34 -3.79 -19.28
C ASN A 409 -6.76 -3.92 -20.74
N ALA A 410 -7.43 -2.90 -21.30
CA ALA A 410 -7.85 -2.88 -22.70
C ALA A 410 -6.67 -2.86 -23.69
N ASP A 411 -5.54 -2.24 -23.34
CA ASP A 411 -4.33 -2.27 -24.17
C ASP A 411 -3.73 -3.68 -24.21
N TRP A 412 -3.59 -4.36 -23.07
CA TRP A 412 -3.11 -5.75 -23.05
C TRP A 412 -4.05 -6.72 -23.76
N ASP A 413 -5.37 -6.55 -23.60
CA ASP A 413 -6.36 -7.34 -24.36
C ASP A 413 -6.23 -7.14 -25.87
N ALA A 414 -5.74 -5.97 -26.31
CA ALA A 414 -5.45 -5.68 -27.70
C ALA A 414 -4.00 -5.98 -28.11
N GLY A 415 -3.21 -6.66 -27.25
CA GLY A 415 -1.82 -7.05 -27.52
C GLY A 415 -0.83 -5.88 -27.51
N ARG A 416 -1.15 -4.77 -26.84
CA ARG A 416 -0.29 -3.58 -26.73
C ARG A 416 0.16 -3.39 -25.28
N GLU A 417 1.40 -2.96 -25.10
CA GLU A 417 1.88 -2.55 -23.77
C GLU A 417 1.47 -1.10 -23.48
N PRO A 418 0.91 -0.80 -22.28
CA PRO A 418 0.61 0.56 -21.89
C PRO A 418 1.88 1.42 -21.80
N ALA A 419 1.84 2.61 -22.39
CA ALA A 419 2.97 3.53 -22.44
C ALA A 419 3.44 3.95 -21.04
N GLU A 420 2.50 4.25 -20.14
CA GLU A 420 2.80 4.74 -18.80
C GLU A 420 3.52 3.69 -17.95
N VAL A 421 3.11 2.42 -18.09
CA VAL A 421 3.75 1.27 -17.43
C VAL A 421 5.19 1.13 -17.95
N THR A 422 5.36 1.14 -19.27
CA THR A 422 6.66 1.00 -19.93
C THR A 422 7.61 2.15 -19.57
N VAL A 423 7.11 3.39 -19.47
CA VAL A 423 7.90 4.55 -19.08
C VAL A 423 8.38 4.43 -17.63
N HIS A 424 7.51 4.07 -16.68
CA HIS A 424 7.90 3.88 -15.28
C HIS A 424 8.99 2.80 -15.15
N GLU A 425 8.80 1.66 -15.84
CA GLU A 425 9.77 0.58 -15.84
C GLU A 425 11.13 1.01 -16.42
N ARG A 426 11.14 1.73 -17.55
CA ARG A 426 12.36 2.22 -18.19
C ARG A 426 13.14 3.18 -17.30
N VAL A 427 12.45 4.14 -16.68
CA VAL A 427 13.08 5.09 -15.75
C VAL A 427 13.62 4.34 -14.52
N ALA A 428 12.84 3.42 -13.96
CA ALA A 428 13.28 2.61 -12.82
C ALA A 428 14.55 1.83 -13.14
N ARG A 429 14.58 1.13 -14.27
CA ARG A 429 15.76 0.38 -14.73
C ARG A 429 16.97 1.27 -14.94
N HIS A 430 16.79 2.42 -15.60
CA HIS A 430 17.89 3.35 -15.90
C HIS A 430 18.55 3.86 -14.61
N TYR A 431 17.76 4.17 -13.59
CA TYR A 431 18.21 4.68 -12.30
C TYR A 431 18.45 3.60 -11.23
N GLY A 432 18.31 2.32 -11.58
CA GLY A 432 18.46 1.21 -10.62
C GLY A 432 17.43 1.21 -9.49
N LEU A 433 16.24 1.77 -9.71
CA LEU A 433 15.20 1.94 -8.69
C LEU A 433 14.28 0.71 -8.64
N PRO A 434 13.87 0.25 -7.45
CA PRO A 434 12.80 -0.73 -7.36
C PRO A 434 11.54 -0.30 -8.14
N TYR A 435 10.91 -1.25 -8.83
CA TYR A 435 9.69 -1.03 -9.59
C TYR A 435 8.65 -2.11 -9.29
N ILE A 436 7.39 -1.69 -9.08
CA ILE A 436 6.24 -2.57 -8.88
C ILE A 436 5.22 -2.34 -10.00
N ASN A 437 4.96 -3.37 -10.81
CA ASN A 437 3.97 -3.34 -11.87
C ASN A 437 2.60 -3.81 -11.36
N LEU A 438 1.98 -3.02 -10.49
CA LEU A 438 0.67 -3.30 -9.91
C LEU A 438 -0.43 -3.42 -10.97
N ALA A 439 -0.30 -2.69 -12.07
CA ALA A 439 -1.21 -2.77 -13.22
C ALA A 439 -1.19 -4.17 -13.84
N ARG A 440 0.00 -4.71 -14.12
CA ARG A 440 0.13 -6.04 -14.73
C ARG A 440 -0.25 -7.15 -13.75
N GLU A 441 0.10 -7.00 -12.48
CA GLU A 441 -0.32 -7.94 -11.43
C GLU A 441 -1.84 -8.11 -11.38
N VAL A 442 -2.57 -6.98 -11.32
CA VAL A 442 -4.03 -6.99 -11.30
C VAL A 442 -4.60 -7.61 -12.57
N TYR A 443 -4.06 -7.26 -13.75
CA TYR A 443 -4.51 -7.81 -15.03
C TYR A 443 -4.34 -9.33 -15.10
N ASP A 444 -3.13 -9.83 -14.81
CA ASP A 444 -2.81 -11.24 -14.93
C ASP A 444 -3.57 -12.08 -13.88
N LYS A 445 -3.78 -11.56 -12.66
CA LYS A 445 -4.61 -12.21 -11.63
C LYS A 445 -6.09 -12.28 -12.01
N ILE A 446 -6.62 -11.25 -12.68
CA ILE A 446 -7.97 -11.29 -13.25
C ILE A 446 -8.06 -12.34 -14.36
N LYS A 447 -7.06 -12.41 -15.26
CA LYS A 447 -7.02 -13.42 -16.33
C LYS A 447 -6.88 -14.85 -15.79
N ALA A 448 -6.21 -15.03 -14.66
CA ALA A 448 -6.10 -16.30 -13.96
C ALA A 448 -7.38 -16.67 -13.17
N GLY A 449 -8.37 -15.77 -13.09
CA GLY A 449 -9.61 -16.00 -12.35
C GLY A 449 -9.45 -15.95 -10.82
N GLU A 450 -8.41 -15.28 -10.30
CA GLU A 450 -8.22 -15.13 -8.85
C GLU A 450 -9.24 -14.16 -8.24
N PHE A 451 -9.66 -13.15 -9.00
CA PHE A 451 -10.68 -12.16 -8.66
C PHE A 451 -11.17 -11.43 -9.92
N SER A 452 -12.15 -10.53 -9.80
CA SER A 452 -12.68 -9.74 -10.92
C SER A 452 -12.52 -8.22 -10.72
N TRP A 453 -12.47 -7.50 -11.83
CA TRP A 453 -12.54 -6.05 -11.80
C TRP A 453 -13.89 -5.55 -11.26
N GLU A 454 -15.00 -6.15 -11.71
CA GLU A 454 -16.36 -5.68 -11.41
C GLU A 454 -16.73 -5.80 -9.93
N TYR A 455 -16.40 -6.94 -9.29
CA TYR A 455 -16.88 -7.24 -7.94
C TYR A 455 -15.84 -6.93 -6.87
N ASP A 456 -14.58 -7.27 -7.14
CA ASP A 456 -13.52 -7.18 -6.14
C ASP A 456 -12.79 -5.85 -6.22
N PHE A 457 -12.32 -5.45 -7.41
CA PHE A 457 -11.60 -4.18 -7.59
C PHE A 457 -12.54 -2.95 -7.62
N LYS A 458 -13.73 -3.14 -8.18
CA LYS A 458 -14.85 -2.21 -8.41
C LYS A 458 -14.60 -1.08 -9.39
N ASP A 459 -13.60 -0.24 -9.14
CA ASP A 459 -13.32 0.93 -9.97
C ASP A 459 -11.84 1.36 -9.91
N LEU A 460 -11.52 2.51 -10.50
CA LEU A 460 -10.17 3.08 -10.53
C LEU A 460 -9.62 3.41 -9.13
N HIS A 461 -10.48 3.78 -8.19
CA HIS A 461 -10.16 3.98 -6.77
C HIS A 461 -10.44 2.67 -6.03
N PRO A 462 -9.47 1.73 -5.96
CA PRO A 462 -9.75 0.36 -5.62
C PRO A 462 -10.52 0.22 -4.32
N SER A 463 -11.44 -0.74 -4.30
CA SER A 463 -12.12 -1.19 -3.08
C SER A 463 -11.10 -1.63 -2.01
N PRO A 464 -11.51 -1.86 -0.75
CA PRO A 464 -10.63 -2.44 0.27
C PRO A 464 -9.86 -3.68 -0.21
N PHE A 465 -10.47 -4.54 -1.04
CA PHE A 465 -9.79 -5.68 -1.66
C PHE A 465 -8.62 -5.24 -2.55
N GLY A 466 -8.85 -4.31 -3.50
CA GLY A 466 -7.80 -3.84 -4.39
C GLY A 466 -6.67 -3.09 -3.67
N GLN A 467 -7.01 -2.38 -2.59
CA GLN A 467 -6.01 -1.72 -1.72
C GLN A 467 -5.10 -2.72 -1.02
N GLU A 468 -5.62 -3.89 -0.64
CA GLU A 468 -4.84 -4.98 -0.04
C GLU A 468 -3.94 -5.66 -1.08
N ILE A 469 -4.41 -5.87 -2.31
CA ILE A 469 -3.57 -6.38 -3.40
C ILE A 469 -2.37 -5.45 -3.64
N TYR A 470 -2.59 -4.14 -3.69
CA TYR A 470 -1.50 -3.17 -3.81
C TYR A 470 -0.55 -3.22 -2.61
N PHE A 471 -1.10 -3.31 -1.40
CA PHE A 471 -0.30 -3.38 -0.19
C PHE A 471 0.54 -4.66 -0.09
N GLU A 472 0.03 -5.82 -0.54
CA GLU A 472 0.82 -7.05 -0.53
C GLU A 472 2.05 -6.94 -1.43
N ALA A 473 1.92 -6.42 -2.65
CA ALA A 473 3.07 -6.27 -3.55
C ALA A 473 4.13 -5.32 -2.95
N ILE A 474 3.68 -4.23 -2.34
CA ILE A 474 4.56 -3.29 -1.62
C ILE A 474 5.26 -3.98 -0.45
N LYS A 475 4.52 -4.73 0.35
CA LYS A 475 5.05 -5.51 1.48
C LYS A 475 6.05 -6.56 1.00
N THR A 476 5.76 -7.23 -0.11
CA THR A 476 6.66 -8.20 -0.75
C THR A 476 8.00 -7.55 -1.12
N LEU A 477 7.98 -6.34 -1.71
CA LEU A 477 9.21 -5.58 -1.99
C LEU A 477 9.93 -5.13 -0.69
N LEU A 478 9.20 -4.62 0.31
CA LEU A 478 9.78 -4.20 1.61
C LEU A 478 10.44 -5.34 2.39
N ARG A 479 10.06 -6.58 2.06
CA ARG A 479 10.64 -7.81 2.62
C ARG A 479 11.72 -8.43 1.74
N ALA A 480 11.84 -8.01 0.49
CA ALA A 480 12.85 -8.54 -0.42
C ALA A 480 14.26 -8.29 0.14
N PRO A 481 15.18 -9.28 0.02
CA PRO A 481 16.55 -9.08 0.43
C PRO A 481 17.19 -7.95 -0.38
N ALA A 482 18.05 -7.17 0.28
CA ALA A 482 18.82 -6.15 -0.43
C ALA A 482 19.76 -6.84 -1.44
N PRO A 483 19.78 -6.39 -2.70
CA PRO A 483 20.73 -6.88 -3.68
C PRO A 483 22.16 -6.47 -3.28
N PRO A 484 23.19 -7.16 -3.77
CA PRO A 484 24.57 -6.73 -3.58
C PRO A 484 24.76 -5.28 -4.03
N ALA A 485 25.51 -4.49 -3.25
CA ALA A 485 25.79 -3.10 -3.61
C ALA A 485 26.50 -3.02 -4.96
N ALA A 486 25.84 -2.43 -5.95
CA ALA A 486 26.47 -2.10 -7.23
C ALA A 486 27.23 -0.76 -7.12
N PRO A 487 28.32 -0.55 -7.88
CA PRO A 487 29.00 0.73 -7.92
C PRO A 487 28.04 1.85 -8.36
N GLU A 488 27.87 2.87 -7.53
CA GLU A 488 26.97 3.99 -7.82
C GLU A 488 27.61 4.99 -8.77
N ALA A 489 27.52 4.71 -10.08
CA ALA A 489 27.55 5.77 -11.07
C ALA A 489 26.11 6.21 -11.33
N SER A 490 25.78 7.48 -11.04
CA SER A 490 24.54 8.05 -11.55
C SER A 490 24.57 7.97 -13.07
N PRO A 491 23.55 7.37 -13.72
CA PRO A 491 23.54 7.26 -15.17
C PRO A 491 23.47 8.64 -15.82
N GLY A 492 23.70 8.74 -17.14
CA GLY A 492 23.43 9.96 -17.90
C GLY A 492 21.94 10.34 -17.88
N LEU A 493 21.58 11.53 -18.36
CA LEU A 493 20.16 11.88 -18.56
C LEU A 493 19.56 11.00 -19.67
N MET A 494 18.31 10.58 -19.51
CA MET A 494 17.49 9.93 -20.53
C MET A 494 16.97 10.95 -21.53
N ASP A 495 16.66 12.16 -21.07
CA ASP A 495 16.32 13.30 -21.93
C ASP A 495 17.08 14.55 -21.46
N GLU A 496 17.74 15.25 -22.39
CA GLU A 496 18.55 16.42 -22.07
C GLU A 496 17.74 17.61 -21.50
N PHE A 497 16.41 17.59 -21.67
CA PHE A 497 15.46 18.58 -21.14
C PHE A 497 14.69 18.05 -19.93
N SER A 498 15.22 17.05 -19.23
CA SER A 498 14.66 16.56 -17.97
C SER A 498 14.39 17.68 -16.98
N TYR A 499 13.32 17.52 -16.18
CA TYR A 499 12.86 18.47 -15.17
C TYR A 499 13.70 18.42 -13.87
N THR A 500 15.03 18.38 -14.01
CA THR A 500 15.98 18.15 -12.92
C THR A 500 16.01 19.27 -11.87
N LYS A 501 15.64 20.49 -12.28
CA LYS A 501 15.47 21.66 -11.41
C LYS A 501 14.10 22.30 -11.60
N ALA A 502 13.06 21.46 -11.73
CA ALA A 502 11.70 21.96 -11.83
C ALA A 502 11.22 22.53 -10.50
N ASN A 503 10.59 23.71 -10.55
CA ASN A 503 10.02 24.36 -9.38
C ASN A 503 8.78 25.18 -9.74
N TYR A 504 7.94 25.43 -8.75
CA TYR A 504 6.92 26.48 -8.83
C TYR A 504 7.55 27.85 -8.71
N GLU A 505 7.16 28.72 -9.63
CA GLU A 505 7.45 30.14 -9.57
C GLU A 505 6.18 30.90 -9.17
N GLU A 506 6.38 31.88 -8.29
CA GLU A 506 5.27 32.65 -7.74
C GLU A 506 4.62 33.52 -8.82
N ILE A 507 3.30 33.54 -8.83
CA ILE A 507 2.51 34.34 -9.77
C ILE A 507 2.82 35.83 -9.68
N GLY A 508 3.29 36.32 -8.52
CA GLY A 508 3.69 37.71 -8.28
C GLY A 508 4.78 38.23 -9.21
N ARG A 509 5.53 37.33 -9.86
CA ARG A 509 6.56 37.66 -10.85
C ARG A 509 6.02 38.05 -12.22
N ALA A 510 4.70 37.97 -12.44
CA ALA A 510 4.10 38.46 -13.68
C ALA A 510 4.19 40.00 -13.76
N GLU A 511 4.68 40.47 -14.90
CA GLU A 511 4.89 41.87 -15.24
C GLU A 511 3.88 42.32 -16.31
N LYS A 512 3.77 43.65 -16.49
CA LYS A 512 2.95 44.27 -17.55
C LYS A 512 1.52 43.71 -17.64
N LEU A 513 0.89 43.59 -16.47
CA LEU A 513 -0.49 43.12 -16.39
C LEU A 513 -1.42 44.10 -17.11
N ASN A 514 -2.27 43.55 -17.98
CA ASN A 514 -3.38 44.23 -18.62
C ASN A 514 -4.63 43.37 -18.43
N GLY A 515 -5.60 43.79 -17.62
CA GLY A 515 -6.81 43.00 -17.34
C GLY A 515 -6.63 41.75 -16.46
N PHE A 516 -5.40 41.29 -16.22
CA PHE A 516 -5.09 40.30 -15.19
C PHE A 516 -4.95 40.96 -13.82
N ARG A 517 -5.44 40.30 -12.77
CA ARG A 517 -5.38 40.76 -11.37
C ARG A 517 -5.01 39.64 -10.42
N TYR A 518 -4.36 40.00 -9.32
CA TYR A 518 -4.11 39.08 -8.21
C TYR A 518 -5.35 38.95 -7.34
N VAL A 519 -5.71 37.71 -7.03
CA VAL A 519 -6.76 37.37 -6.07
C VAL A 519 -6.11 36.54 -4.98
N SER A 520 -6.02 37.08 -3.76
CA SER A 520 -5.29 36.44 -2.65
C SER A 520 -5.91 35.13 -2.18
N GLU A 521 -7.24 35.02 -2.27
CA GLU A 521 -8.01 33.85 -1.88
C GLU A 521 -9.07 33.57 -2.94
N TRP A 522 -8.69 32.89 -4.02
CA TRP A 522 -9.62 32.62 -5.11
C TRP A 522 -10.62 31.51 -4.76
N LYS A 523 -11.88 31.74 -5.14
CA LYS A 523 -13.01 30.80 -5.05
C LYS A 523 -13.81 30.80 -6.35
N PRO A 524 -14.40 29.66 -6.76
CA PRO A 524 -15.29 29.60 -7.91
C PRO A 524 -16.58 30.38 -7.63
N SER A 525 -17.02 31.20 -8.57
CA SER A 525 -18.28 31.96 -8.45
C SER A 525 -19.53 31.11 -8.70
N ASP A 526 -19.38 29.98 -9.39
CA ASP A 526 -20.46 29.06 -9.78
C ASP A 526 -20.70 27.93 -8.77
N GLN A 527 -20.01 27.96 -7.62
CA GLN A 527 -20.09 26.97 -6.53
C GLN A 527 -19.75 25.53 -6.96
N LYS A 528 -19.17 25.33 -8.16
CA LYS A 528 -18.77 23.98 -8.58
C LYS A 528 -17.59 23.49 -7.73
N PRO A 529 -17.45 22.16 -7.57
CA PRO A 529 -16.38 21.59 -6.76
C PRO A 529 -14.98 22.05 -7.20
N THR A 530 -14.07 22.14 -6.24
CA THR A 530 -12.65 22.45 -6.45
C THR A 530 -11.77 21.36 -5.81
N ARG A 531 -10.45 21.55 -5.84
CA ARG A 531 -9.48 20.73 -5.11
C ARG A 531 -8.77 21.57 -4.06
N LYS A 532 -8.62 21.01 -2.86
CA LYS A 532 -7.80 21.60 -1.79
C LYS A 532 -6.39 21.88 -2.34
N GLY A 533 -5.85 23.06 -2.02
CA GLY A 533 -4.57 23.55 -2.55
C GLY A 533 -4.68 24.34 -3.86
N PHE A 534 -5.87 24.39 -4.48
CA PHE A 534 -6.18 25.19 -5.69
C PHE A 534 -7.46 26.02 -5.52
N VAL A 535 -7.91 26.16 -4.28
CA VAL A 535 -8.98 27.04 -3.82
C VAL A 535 -8.50 27.65 -2.50
N ASP A 536 -8.96 28.86 -2.16
CA ASP A 536 -8.48 29.60 -0.99
C ASP A 536 -6.98 29.89 -1.06
N VAL A 537 -6.47 30.09 -2.28
CA VAL A 537 -5.06 30.35 -2.57
C VAL A 537 -4.90 31.56 -3.49
N PRO A 538 -3.71 32.17 -3.53
CA PRO A 538 -3.39 33.22 -4.49
C PRO A 538 -3.51 32.73 -5.92
N VAL A 539 -4.21 33.48 -6.77
CA VAL A 539 -4.40 33.19 -8.20
C VAL A 539 -4.26 34.47 -9.01
N LEU A 540 -3.57 34.37 -10.15
CA LEU A 540 -3.53 35.41 -11.18
C LEU A 540 -4.68 35.17 -12.14
N VAL A 541 -5.67 36.06 -12.11
CA VAL A 541 -6.98 35.89 -12.76
C VAL A 541 -7.13 36.89 -13.90
N GLY A 542 -7.43 36.38 -15.10
CA GLY A 542 -7.87 37.17 -16.26
C GLY A 542 -9.24 36.70 -16.70
N GLU A 543 -10.21 37.62 -16.77
CA GLU A 543 -11.63 37.34 -17.08
C GLU A 543 -12.16 38.23 -18.22
N GLN A 544 -11.29 39.02 -18.84
CA GLN A 544 -11.60 39.95 -19.92
C GLN A 544 -10.86 39.55 -21.19
N GLU A 545 -11.54 39.64 -22.34
CA GLU A 545 -10.91 39.40 -23.64
C GLU A 545 -9.74 40.37 -23.86
N GLY A 546 -8.62 39.85 -24.37
CA GLY A 546 -7.40 40.64 -24.55
C GLY A 546 -6.61 40.89 -23.27
N ALA A 547 -7.05 40.39 -22.10
CA ALA A 547 -6.26 40.43 -20.89
C ALA A 547 -4.90 39.72 -21.14
N SER A 548 -3.80 40.33 -20.71
CA SER A 548 -2.46 39.82 -20.96
C SER A 548 -1.49 40.08 -19.82
N PHE A 549 -0.40 39.33 -19.80
CA PHE A 549 0.77 39.60 -18.96
C PHE A 549 2.05 39.15 -19.66
N GLU A 550 3.19 39.57 -19.11
CA GLU A 550 4.50 39.02 -19.41
C GLU A 550 5.10 38.36 -18.17
N PHE A 551 5.86 37.29 -18.34
CA PHE A 551 6.54 36.59 -17.25
C PHE A 551 8.00 36.33 -17.64
N PRO A 552 8.98 37.03 -17.02
CA PRO A 552 10.39 36.75 -17.20
C PRO A 552 10.83 35.55 -16.35
N PHE A 553 11.53 34.62 -16.98
CA PHE A 553 12.07 33.43 -16.32
C PHE A 553 13.45 33.07 -16.84
N GLU A 554 14.16 32.22 -16.10
CA GLU A 554 15.45 31.67 -16.50
C GLU A 554 15.39 30.16 -16.40
N GLY A 555 15.79 29.45 -17.46
CA GLY A 555 15.73 28.00 -17.52
C GLY A 555 15.63 27.48 -18.95
N ARG A 556 15.08 26.27 -19.09
CA ARG A 556 14.86 25.55 -20.35
C ARG A 556 13.39 25.20 -20.61
N ALA A 557 12.54 25.32 -19.60
CA ALA A 557 11.11 25.04 -19.73
C ALA A 557 10.25 26.09 -19.00
N VAL A 558 9.07 26.35 -19.55
CA VAL A 558 8.04 27.19 -18.94
C VAL A 558 6.65 26.58 -19.12
N GLY A 559 5.85 26.64 -18.07
CA GLY A 559 4.47 26.20 -18.07
C GLY A 559 3.61 27.00 -17.09
N ILE A 560 2.33 26.63 -17.02
CA ILE A 560 1.35 27.20 -16.10
C ILE A 560 0.57 26.07 -15.41
N ALA A 561 0.36 26.21 -14.10
CA ALA A 561 -0.65 25.46 -13.37
C ALA A 561 -1.90 26.32 -13.26
N VAL A 562 -3.00 25.86 -13.86
CA VAL A 562 -4.26 26.60 -13.91
C VAL A 562 -5.36 25.92 -13.12
N VAL A 563 -6.41 26.67 -12.81
CA VAL A 563 -7.71 26.11 -12.39
C VAL A 563 -8.66 26.13 -13.59
N SER A 564 -8.91 24.96 -14.15
CA SER A 564 -9.77 24.79 -15.33
C SER A 564 -11.21 24.48 -14.92
N GLY A 565 -12.11 25.44 -15.15
CA GLY A 565 -13.55 25.32 -14.90
C GLY A 565 -14.41 25.50 -16.16
N PRO A 566 -15.74 25.60 -16.04
CA PRO A 566 -16.65 25.67 -17.19
C PRO A 566 -16.38 26.88 -18.11
N ASP A 567 -15.92 27.96 -17.51
CA ASP A 567 -15.57 29.22 -18.17
C ASP A 567 -14.09 29.30 -18.57
N ALA A 568 -13.30 28.23 -18.40
CA ALA A 568 -11.91 28.21 -18.86
C ALA A 568 -11.82 28.60 -20.35
N GLY A 569 -10.96 29.58 -20.63
CA GLY A 569 -10.83 30.22 -21.93
C GLY A 569 -9.74 29.62 -22.81
N VAL A 570 -9.53 30.24 -23.97
CA VAL A 570 -8.40 29.95 -24.85
C VAL A 570 -7.34 31.03 -24.67
N ILE A 571 -6.08 30.65 -24.51
CA ILE A 571 -4.97 31.59 -24.42
C ILE A 571 -4.19 31.61 -25.74
N SER A 572 -3.58 32.74 -26.06
CA SER A 572 -2.46 32.85 -26.98
C SER A 572 -1.20 33.14 -26.21
N TYR A 573 -0.11 32.44 -26.53
CA TYR A 573 1.17 32.66 -25.86
C TYR A 573 2.34 32.68 -26.86
N SER A 574 3.39 33.41 -26.50
CA SER A 574 4.65 33.51 -27.24
C SER A 574 5.81 33.52 -26.25
N ILE A 575 6.92 32.88 -26.61
CA ILE A 575 8.17 32.90 -25.86
C ILE A 575 9.21 33.59 -26.72
N ASP A 576 9.87 34.60 -26.16
CA ASP A 576 10.89 35.42 -26.83
C ASP A 576 10.43 36.05 -28.16
N GLY A 577 9.16 36.44 -28.22
CA GLY A 577 8.58 37.07 -29.42
C GLY A 577 8.42 36.14 -30.62
N LYS A 578 8.59 34.82 -30.46
CA LYS A 578 8.30 33.82 -31.49
C LYS A 578 6.82 33.83 -31.88
N LYS A 579 6.49 33.18 -33.00
CA LYS A 579 5.11 33.08 -33.49
C LYS A 579 4.16 32.59 -32.37
N PRO A 580 3.09 33.34 -32.07
CA PRO A 580 2.16 32.95 -31.02
C PRO A 580 1.50 31.60 -31.31
N ARG A 581 1.36 30.78 -30.27
CA ARG A 581 0.59 29.53 -30.26
C ARG A 581 -0.71 29.77 -29.49
N GLN A 582 -1.70 28.90 -29.69
CA GLN A 582 -2.96 28.92 -28.94
C GLN A 582 -3.11 27.64 -28.12
N LEU A 583 -3.77 27.74 -26.97
CA LEU A 583 -4.05 26.60 -26.10
C LEU A 583 -5.43 26.77 -25.46
N ASP A 584 -6.26 25.74 -25.58
CA ASP A 584 -7.53 25.67 -24.86
C ASP A 584 -7.26 25.21 -23.43
N LEU A 585 -7.78 25.96 -22.45
CA LEU A 585 -7.64 25.63 -21.04
C LEU A 585 -8.74 24.67 -20.57
N GLN A 586 -9.75 24.36 -21.38
CA GLN A 586 -10.77 23.39 -21.03
C GLN A 586 -10.24 21.96 -20.99
N THR A 587 -10.81 21.17 -20.09
CA THR A 587 -10.59 19.73 -19.94
C THR A 587 -11.92 19.01 -20.11
N GLN A 588 -11.89 17.69 -20.29
CA GLN A 588 -13.12 16.89 -20.31
C GLN A 588 -13.95 16.96 -19.01
N TRP A 589 -13.38 17.46 -17.91
CA TRP A 589 -14.07 17.59 -16.61
C TRP A 589 -14.51 19.02 -16.28
N SER A 590 -14.15 20.00 -17.10
CA SER A 590 -14.39 21.43 -16.81
C SER A 590 -15.87 21.76 -16.63
N ASN A 591 -16.78 20.99 -17.23
CA ASN A 591 -18.22 21.18 -17.03
C ASN A 591 -18.72 20.70 -15.66
N GLN A 592 -17.95 19.93 -14.92
CA GLN A 592 -18.35 19.35 -13.63
C GLN A 592 -17.64 20.00 -12.44
N LEU A 593 -16.43 20.52 -12.62
CA LEU A 593 -15.62 21.10 -11.55
C LEU A 593 -14.56 22.07 -12.07
N HIS A 594 -13.96 22.82 -11.13
CA HIS A 594 -12.74 23.60 -11.31
C HIS A 594 -11.53 22.74 -10.94
N LEU A 595 -10.89 22.16 -11.95
CA LEU A 595 -9.83 21.16 -11.79
C LEU A 595 -8.43 21.80 -11.93
N PRO A 596 -7.46 21.50 -11.04
CA PRO A 596 -6.06 21.85 -11.28
C PRO A 596 -5.54 21.16 -12.54
N TRP A 597 -4.94 21.94 -13.44
CA TRP A 597 -4.45 21.45 -14.71
C TRP A 597 -3.09 22.05 -15.04
N TYR A 598 -2.17 21.24 -15.57
CA TYR A 598 -0.78 21.61 -15.78
C TYR A 598 -0.47 21.60 -17.26
N LEU A 599 0.04 22.73 -17.75
CA LEU A 599 0.25 22.95 -19.17
C LEU A 599 1.67 23.45 -19.38
N MET A 600 2.50 22.61 -20.00
CA MET A 600 3.82 23.03 -20.48
C MET A 600 3.63 23.83 -21.78
N LEU A 601 4.20 25.03 -21.83
CA LEU A 601 4.10 25.93 -22.99
C LEU A 601 5.29 25.76 -23.93
N ASP A 602 6.47 25.50 -23.37
CA ASP A 602 7.65 25.01 -24.07
C ASP A 602 8.59 24.36 -23.05
N ASP A 603 9.22 23.26 -23.43
CA ASP A 603 10.13 22.50 -22.59
C ASP A 603 11.42 22.12 -23.33
N GLU A 604 11.73 22.82 -24.43
CA GLU A 604 12.94 22.62 -25.24
C GLU A 604 13.70 23.92 -25.52
N LEU A 605 13.62 24.88 -24.59
CA LEU A 605 14.33 26.15 -24.72
C LEU A 605 15.83 25.96 -24.49
N LYS A 606 16.62 26.82 -25.15
CA LYS A 606 18.04 26.96 -24.81
C LYS A 606 18.15 27.45 -23.38
N ARG A 607 19.16 27.01 -22.64
CA ARG A 607 19.41 27.52 -21.29
C ARG A 607 19.64 29.04 -21.33
N GLY A 608 18.87 29.79 -20.56
CA GLY A 608 19.08 31.23 -20.40
C GLY A 608 17.81 31.97 -19.95
N LYS A 609 17.84 33.29 -20.13
CA LYS A 609 16.73 34.17 -19.80
C LYS A 609 15.73 34.22 -20.95
N HIS A 610 14.46 34.09 -20.60
CA HIS A 610 13.35 34.06 -21.53
C HIS A 610 12.21 34.96 -21.05
N ARG A 611 11.30 35.25 -21.98
CA ARG A 611 10.08 36.00 -21.67
C ARG A 611 8.86 35.33 -22.28
N LEU A 612 7.95 34.88 -21.42
CA LEU A 612 6.61 34.45 -21.80
C LEU A 612 5.70 35.68 -21.93
N LYS A 613 4.99 35.81 -23.05
CA LYS A 613 3.84 36.71 -23.19
C LYS A 613 2.59 35.86 -23.36
N LEU A 614 1.57 36.09 -22.54
CA LEU A 614 0.30 35.38 -22.58
C LEU A 614 -0.85 36.38 -22.74
N THR A 615 -1.84 36.04 -23.57
CA THR A 615 -3.06 36.82 -23.80
C THR A 615 -4.28 35.90 -23.79
N LEU A 616 -5.33 36.27 -23.06
CA LEU A 616 -6.62 35.60 -23.10
C LEU A 616 -7.37 35.98 -24.38
N LEU A 617 -7.77 34.99 -25.17
CA LEU A 617 -8.45 35.20 -26.44
C LEU A 617 -9.97 35.30 -26.29
N PRO A 618 -10.65 35.96 -27.25
CA PRO A 618 -12.10 35.91 -27.39
C PRO A 618 -12.58 34.48 -27.64
N ARG A 619 -13.68 34.10 -27.00
CA ARG A 619 -14.19 32.73 -27.11
C ARG A 619 -15.09 32.59 -28.35
N LYS A 620 -14.79 31.63 -29.23
CA LYS A 620 -15.70 31.26 -30.33
C LYS A 620 -16.90 30.45 -29.79
N SER A 621 -17.96 31.12 -29.34
CA SER A 621 -19.37 30.67 -29.27
C SER A 621 -19.76 29.31 -28.62
N THR A 622 -18.86 28.48 -28.10
CA THR A 622 -19.20 27.10 -27.67
C THR A 622 -19.39 26.90 -26.16
N SER A 623 -19.34 27.95 -25.34
CA SER A 623 -19.59 27.83 -23.89
C SER A 623 -21.02 28.20 -23.52
N ALA A 624 -21.59 27.45 -22.59
CA ALA A 624 -22.92 27.70 -22.06
C ALA A 624 -23.03 29.00 -21.23
N THR A 625 -21.90 29.64 -20.86
CA THR A 625 -21.86 30.79 -19.95
C THR A 625 -21.49 32.12 -20.61
N GLY A 626 -20.92 32.12 -21.82
CA GLY A 626 -20.41 33.33 -22.48
C GLY A 626 -19.16 33.96 -21.84
N SER A 627 -18.65 33.40 -20.73
CA SER A 627 -17.45 33.87 -20.02
C SER A 627 -16.18 33.10 -20.43
N SER A 628 -15.04 33.80 -20.40
CA SER A 628 -13.69 33.28 -20.69
C SER A 628 -12.77 33.66 -19.54
N ALA A 629 -12.11 32.68 -18.93
CA ALA A 629 -11.25 32.88 -17.78
C ALA A 629 -9.93 32.12 -17.90
N CYS A 630 -8.85 32.75 -17.43
CA CYS A 630 -7.56 32.13 -17.17
C CYS A 630 -7.18 32.38 -15.71
N ARG A 631 -6.93 31.30 -14.97
CA ARG A 631 -6.69 31.31 -13.53
C ARG A 631 -5.41 30.57 -13.24
N ILE A 632 -4.30 31.30 -13.11
CA ILE A 632 -2.97 30.70 -12.91
C ILE A 632 -2.66 30.70 -11.42
N VAL A 633 -2.32 29.52 -10.89
CA VAL A 633 -1.93 29.33 -9.48
C VAL A 633 -0.41 29.35 -9.34
N TYR A 634 0.30 28.75 -10.29
CA TYR A 634 1.77 28.73 -10.33
C TYR A 634 2.27 28.87 -11.76
N PHE A 635 3.41 29.55 -11.91
CA PHE A 635 4.27 29.33 -13.08
C PHE A 635 5.13 28.09 -12.85
N LEU A 636 5.42 27.37 -13.92
CA LEU A 636 6.25 26.17 -13.90
C LEU A 636 7.56 26.51 -14.61
N VAL A 637 8.70 26.37 -13.95
CA VAL A 637 10.02 26.62 -14.57
C VAL A 637 10.97 25.47 -14.25
N ALA A 638 11.72 25.01 -15.25
CA ALA A 638 12.78 24.00 -15.08
C ALA A 638 14.03 24.39 -15.86
N ASP A 639 15.20 24.00 -15.36
CA ASP A 639 16.54 24.25 -15.94
C ASP A 639 17.33 22.96 -16.23
#